data_AF-D2Q5H7-F1
#
_entry.id   AF-D2Q5H7-F1
#
_cell.length_a   1.000
_cell.length_b   1.000
_cell.length_c   1.000
_cell.angle_alpha   90.00
_cell.angle_beta   90.00
_cell.angle_gamma   90.00
#
_symmetry.space_group_name_H-M   'P 1'
#
loop_
_entity.id
_entity.type
_entity.pdbx_description
1 polymer ?
#
loop_
_entity_poly.entity_id
_entity_poly.type
_entity_poly.pdbx_seq_one_letter_code
_entity_poly.pdbx_strand_id
1 'polypeptide(L)'
;MVGPQDCKGRPITDVVDDALRGGATFIQLRAKNTDAKDLTLMAQDIAQIIEDNGKSDAVAFVIDDRVDVVWQARNKGIKVDGVHIGQTDMEPREARALLGEEAIVGLSAETESLVRLINELPNGCIDYIGAGPLHVSTTKPEASVGGNDGSGNTLDEDQINTICTASDFPVVVGGGVTADDMEMLARSKAAGWFVVSAIAGADDPEAATREMVTRWKAVRGETKHGFAPRVQSADTATTTDTQMTESNNGKFTNAKEAKASSKLAKQQRVDIAARGSKQRDKAHVRKTTPVHFENRFGSYDLEVPYTEIKLSDTPGVGPNAPFKDYNTEGPKCDPKEGLAPLRLDWIRDRGDVEEYEGRRRNLEDDGKRAIKRGKASKEWRGRQHKPLKAKDHPITQMWYARHDIITPEMRYVAEREHCDVELVRSELAAGRAVMPCNINHPEAEPMIIGSRFLTKLNANMGNSAVTSSIDEEVEKLTWATKWGADTVMDLSTGNDIHTTREWILRNSPVPIGTVPMYQALEKVEDDASKLSWELFRDTVIEQCEQGVDYMTIHAGVLLRFVPLTANRMTGIVSRGGSIMAEWCLQHHQESFLYTHFDELCEIFAKYDVAFSLGDGLRPGSLADANDAAQFAELMTLGELTQRAWEHDVQVMIEGPGHIPFDTVRMNIEMEKAICKDAPFYTLGPLTTDTAPGYDHITSAIGGVEIARYGTAMLCYVTPKEHLGLPNKDDVKQGVIAYKIACHAADIAKHHPHAIDRDNAMSKARFEFRWLDQFNLSYDPDTAIAFHDDTLPAEPAKMAHFCSMCGPKFCSMAISQNIRRKFGNAEAQEKLVADAQ
;
A
#
# COMPACT_ATOMS: atom_id res chain seq x y z
N MET A 1 31.92 23.78 -9.68
CA MET A 1 30.93 23.90 -8.59
C MET A 1 31.32 25.08 -7.71
N VAL A 2 30.38 25.85 -7.20
CA VAL A 2 30.66 27.04 -6.40
C VAL A 2 29.63 27.22 -5.28
N GLY A 3 30.09 27.61 -4.09
CA GLY A 3 29.26 27.95 -2.95
C GLY A 3 29.82 29.16 -2.21
N PRO A 4 28.99 29.94 -1.49
CA PRO A 4 29.45 31.17 -0.81
C PRO A 4 30.63 30.95 0.14
N GLN A 5 30.67 29.81 0.82
CA GLN A 5 31.75 29.40 1.73
C GLN A 5 33.09 29.15 1.03
N ASP A 6 33.08 28.91 -0.27
CA ASP A 6 34.26 28.50 -1.04
C ASP A 6 34.99 29.70 -1.68
N CYS A 7 34.39 30.89 -1.68
CA CYS A 7 34.84 32.06 -2.44
C CYS A 7 35.89 32.95 -1.73
N LYS A 8 36.45 32.53 -0.58
CA LYS A 8 37.37 33.36 0.25
C LYS A 8 36.80 34.76 0.57
N GLY A 9 35.49 34.87 0.77
CA GLY A 9 34.81 36.14 1.07
C GLY A 9 34.56 37.06 -0.14
N ARG A 10 34.90 36.63 -1.36
CA ARG A 10 34.52 37.32 -2.60
C ARG A 10 33.04 37.04 -2.95
N PRO A 11 32.36 37.96 -3.65
CA PRO A 11 31.06 37.68 -4.25
C PRO A 11 31.10 36.44 -5.15
N ILE A 12 30.07 35.61 -5.07
CA ILE A 12 29.98 34.38 -5.87
C ILE A 12 29.92 34.68 -7.37
N THR A 13 29.31 35.80 -7.74
CA THR A 13 29.21 36.31 -9.11
C THR A 13 30.58 36.58 -9.72
N ASP A 14 31.50 37.18 -8.95
CA ASP A 14 32.84 37.53 -9.43
C ASP A 14 33.65 36.26 -9.71
N VAL A 15 33.57 35.28 -8.80
CA VAL A 15 34.23 33.98 -8.97
C VAL A 15 33.66 33.23 -10.18
N VAL A 16 32.35 33.32 -10.41
CA VAL A 16 31.73 32.72 -11.60
C VAL A 16 32.17 33.44 -12.87
N ASP A 17 32.17 34.77 -12.91
CA ASP A 17 32.64 35.56 -14.07
C ASP A 17 34.09 35.21 -14.43
N ASP A 18 34.98 35.21 -13.44
CA ASP A 18 36.39 34.82 -13.61
C ASP A 18 36.51 33.38 -14.13
N ALA A 19 35.78 32.43 -13.55
CA ALA A 19 35.78 31.04 -14.02
C ALA A 19 35.26 30.90 -15.45
N LEU A 20 34.22 31.66 -15.83
CA LEU A 20 33.72 31.70 -17.20
C LEU A 20 34.80 32.20 -18.15
N ARG A 21 35.48 33.31 -17.85
CA ARG A 21 36.59 33.86 -18.66
C ARG A 21 37.80 32.93 -18.75
N GLY A 22 38.02 32.13 -17.70
CA GLY A 22 39.01 31.07 -17.68
C GLY A 22 38.63 29.84 -18.51
N GLY A 23 37.37 29.70 -18.90
CA GLY A 23 36.90 28.66 -19.82
C GLY A 23 35.98 27.60 -19.22
N ALA A 24 35.37 27.85 -18.06
CA ALA A 24 34.37 26.96 -17.49
C ALA A 24 33.16 26.78 -18.44
N THR A 25 32.70 25.54 -18.59
CA THR A 25 31.57 25.16 -19.47
C THR A 25 30.36 24.61 -18.71
N PHE A 26 30.47 24.45 -17.39
CA PHE A 26 29.41 23.92 -16.54
C PHE A 26 29.51 24.54 -15.14
N ILE A 27 28.41 25.14 -14.66
CA ILE A 27 28.32 25.78 -13.35
C ILE A 27 27.30 25.01 -12.50
N GLN A 28 27.68 24.74 -11.25
CA GLN A 28 26.79 24.14 -10.25
C GLN A 28 26.82 25.02 -9.00
N LEU A 29 25.66 25.55 -8.61
CA LEU A 29 25.48 26.32 -7.39
C LEU A 29 25.21 25.38 -6.21
N ARG A 30 26.08 25.43 -5.20
CA ARG A 30 26.02 24.58 -4.00
C ARG A 30 26.02 25.43 -2.73
N ALA A 31 24.86 25.66 -2.15
CA ALA A 31 24.71 26.40 -0.89
C ALA A 31 23.79 25.67 0.10
N LYS A 32 24.39 24.75 0.88
CA LYS A 32 23.66 23.80 1.75
C LYS A 32 22.91 24.43 2.92
N ASN A 33 23.30 25.63 3.35
CA ASN A 33 22.74 26.32 4.52
C ASN A 33 21.90 27.55 4.14
N THR A 34 21.52 27.67 2.88
CA THR A 34 20.78 28.82 2.34
C THR A 34 19.33 28.45 2.11
N ASP A 35 18.41 29.33 2.48
CA ASP A 35 16.99 29.09 2.26
C ASP A 35 16.61 29.18 0.77
N ALA A 36 15.40 28.73 0.42
CA ALA A 36 14.94 28.69 -0.97
C ALA A 36 14.94 30.08 -1.64
N LYS A 37 14.61 31.13 -0.90
CA LYS A 37 14.46 32.48 -1.44
C LYS A 37 15.83 33.04 -1.79
N ASP A 38 16.76 32.96 -0.86
CA ASP A 38 18.12 33.46 -1.05
C ASP A 38 18.87 32.63 -2.09
N LEU A 39 18.61 31.31 -2.15
CA LEU A 39 19.18 30.45 -3.19
C LEU A 39 18.65 30.80 -4.59
N THR A 40 17.35 31.11 -4.72
CA THR A 40 16.77 31.59 -5.98
C THR A 40 17.36 32.94 -6.41
N LEU A 41 17.62 33.85 -5.47
CA LEU A 41 18.28 35.13 -5.77
C LEU A 41 19.73 34.92 -6.25
N MET A 42 20.50 34.08 -5.56
CA MET A 42 21.85 33.72 -6.01
C MET A 42 21.84 33.05 -7.39
N ALA A 43 20.85 32.19 -7.67
CA ALA A 43 20.69 31.57 -8.98
C ALA A 43 20.37 32.62 -10.06
N GLN A 44 19.55 33.62 -9.74
CA GLN A 44 19.26 34.74 -10.65
C GLN A 44 20.53 35.55 -10.97
N ASP A 45 21.32 35.88 -9.95
CA ASP A 45 22.55 36.64 -10.13
C ASP A 45 23.57 35.87 -10.99
N ILE A 46 23.73 34.56 -10.74
CA ILE A 46 24.62 33.69 -11.54
C ILE A 46 24.10 33.54 -12.98
N ALA A 47 22.80 33.37 -13.16
CA ALA A 47 22.19 33.31 -14.49
C ALA A 47 22.48 34.58 -15.30
N GLN A 48 22.37 35.76 -14.66
CA GLN A 48 22.69 37.05 -15.28
C GLN A 48 24.17 37.13 -15.67
N ILE A 49 25.10 36.71 -14.80
CA ILE A 49 26.54 36.70 -15.13
C ILE A 49 26.86 35.80 -16.33
N ILE A 50 26.18 34.65 -16.46
CA ILE A 50 26.35 33.76 -17.62
C ILE A 50 25.83 34.44 -18.90
N GLU A 51 24.70 35.14 -18.80
CA GLU A 51 24.13 35.90 -19.91
C GLU A 51 25.01 37.09 -20.32
N ASP A 52 25.52 37.86 -19.35
CA ASP A 52 26.40 39.02 -19.57
C ASP A 52 27.71 38.62 -20.26
N ASN A 53 28.17 37.38 -20.04
CA ASN A 53 29.31 36.80 -20.74
C ASN A 53 28.99 36.27 -22.15
N GLY A 54 27.74 36.35 -22.60
CA GLY A 54 27.27 35.81 -23.88
C GLY A 54 27.34 34.28 -23.94
N LYS A 55 27.19 33.60 -22.79
CA LYS A 55 27.42 32.15 -22.65
C LYS A 55 26.17 31.35 -22.32
N SER A 56 24.98 31.92 -22.47
CA SER A 56 23.71 31.26 -22.18
C SER A 56 23.58 29.89 -22.86
N ASP A 57 23.94 29.78 -24.14
CA ASP A 57 23.84 28.52 -24.90
C ASP A 57 25.07 27.60 -24.76
N ALA A 58 26.18 28.12 -24.22
CA ALA A 58 27.47 27.44 -24.20
C ALA A 58 27.85 26.88 -22.82
N VAL A 59 27.15 27.29 -21.76
CA VAL A 59 27.41 26.92 -20.37
C VAL A 59 26.14 26.39 -19.74
N ALA A 60 26.16 25.15 -19.27
CA ALA A 60 25.05 24.60 -18.49
C ALA A 60 25.14 25.07 -17.02
N PHE A 61 24.00 25.41 -16.43
CA PHE A 61 23.88 25.87 -15.05
C PHE A 61 22.87 25.03 -14.27
N VAL A 62 23.33 24.34 -13.23
CA VAL A 62 22.49 23.49 -12.36
C VAL A 62 22.59 23.90 -10.88
N ILE A 63 21.62 23.47 -10.09
CA ILE A 63 21.58 23.67 -8.63
C ILE A 63 21.75 22.33 -7.91
N ASP A 64 22.51 22.32 -6.82
CA ASP A 64 22.73 21.16 -5.95
C ASP A 64 21.48 20.87 -5.10
N ASP A 65 21.03 19.61 -5.08
CA ASP A 65 20.02 18.98 -4.21
C ASP A 65 18.57 19.55 -4.28
N ARG A 66 18.40 20.83 -4.64
CA ARG A 66 17.17 21.62 -4.46
C ARG A 66 16.32 21.70 -5.72
N VAL A 67 15.65 20.60 -6.06
CA VAL A 67 14.73 20.50 -7.21
C VAL A 67 13.62 21.56 -7.14
N ASP A 68 13.12 21.85 -5.93
CA ASP A 68 12.12 22.89 -5.67
C ASP A 68 12.57 24.29 -6.10
N VAL A 69 13.85 24.62 -5.89
CA VAL A 69 14.44 25.89 -6.31
C VAL A 69 14.67 25.93 -7.81
N VAL A 70 15.08 24.81 -8.43
CA VAL A 70 15.20 24.72 -9.90
C VAL A 70 13.83 24.93 -10.56
N TRP A 71 12.79 24.26 -10.06
CA TRP A 71 11.42 24.43 -10.53
C TRP A 71 10.96 25.88 -10.40
N GLN A 72 11.19 26.50 -9.23
CA GLN A 72 10.84 27.89 -8.99
C GLN A 72 11.60 28.85 -9.93
N ALA A 73 12.90 28.64 -10.12
CA ALA A 73 13.75 29.46 -10.97
C ALA A 73 13.29 29.39 -12.43
N ARG A 74 13.07 28.18 -12.95
CA ARG A 74 12.58 27.95 -14.32
C ARG A 74 11.20 28.58 -14.55
N ASN A 75 10.28 28.46 -13.59
CA ASN A 75 8.96 29.09 -13.69
C ASN A 75 9.01 30.62 -13.63
N LYS A 76 10.06 31.19 -13.04
CA LYS A 76 10.32 32.64 -13.05
C LYS A 76 11.09 33.10 -14.29
N GLY A 77 11.37 32.21 -15.24
CA GLY A 77 12.17 32.51 -16.43
C GLY A 77 13.67 32.72 -16.14
N ILE A 78 14.14 32.32 -14.95
CA ILE A 78 15.56 32.38 -14.61
C ILE A 78 16.26 31.22 -15.30
N LYS A 79 17.37 31.50 -15.98
CA LYS A 79 18.16 30.52 -16.73
C LYS A 79 18.82 29.51 -15.79
N VAL A 80 18.12 28.42 -15.48
CA VAL A 80 18.63 27.24 -14.76
C VAL A 80 18.30 26.00 -15.57
N ASP A 81 19.36 25.34 -16.03
CA ASP A 81 19.28 24.23 -16.96
C ASP A 81 18.88 22.92 -16.26
N GLY A 82 19.12 22.78 -14.95
CA GLY A 82 18.79 21.54 -14.25
C GLY A 82 19.21 21.44 -12.78
N VAL A 83 19.24 20.20 -12.29
CA VAL A 83 19.59 19.83 -10.92
C VAL A 83 20.67 18.74 -10.90
N HIS A 84 21.52 18.77 -9.89
CA HIS A 84 22.36 17.63 -9.54
C HIS A 84 21.93 17.13 -8.16
N ILE A 85 21.63 15.83 -8.06
CA ILE A 85 21.10 15.20 -6.85
C ILE A 85 22.07 14.15 -6.31
N GLY A 86 22.20 14.10 -4.99
CA GLY A 86 22.88 13.03 -4.27
C GLY A 86 21.96 11.83 -4.00
N GLN A 87 22.54 10.77 -3.45
CA GLN A 87 21.84 9.52 -3.16
C GLN A 87 20.78 9.62 -2.05
N THR A 88 20.75 10.73 -1.32
CA THR A 88 19.82 10.97 -0.20
C THR A 88 18.79 12.05 -0.49
N ASP A 89 18.79 12.60 -1.70
CA ASP A 89 17.95 13.71 -2.12
C ASP A 89 16.71 13.20 -2.88
N MET A 90 16.00 14.09 -3.58
CA MET A 90 14.81 13.72 -4.37
C MET A 90 15.15 12.64 -5.42
N GLU A 91 14.23 11.68 -5.61
CA GLU A 91 14.45 10.57 -6.55
C GLU A 91 14.47 11.09 -8.01
N PRO A 92 15.37 10.59 -8.88
CA PRO A 92 15.53 11.11 -10.24
C PRO A 92 14.26 11.17 -11.10
N ARG A 93 13.34 10.20 -10.97
CA ARG A 93 12.07 10.18 -11.71
C ARG A 93 11.14 11.29 -11.24
N GLU A 94 11.11 11.55 -9.94
CA GLU A 94 10.33 12.65 -9.37
C GLU A 94 10.90 14.01 -9.81
N ALA A 95 12.23 14.15 -9.80
CA ALA A 95 12.90 15.34 -10.30
C ALA A 95 12.60 15.57 -11.80
N ARG A 96 12.66 14.51 -12.62
CA ARG A 96 12.28 14.55 -14.03
C ARG A 96 10.82 14.94 -14.23
N ALA A 97 9.90 14.34 -13.49
CA ALA A 97 8.47 14.64 -13.59
C ALA A 97 8.17 16.12 -13.23
N LEU A 98 8.90 16.67 -12.26
CA LEU A 98 8.71 18.05 -11.82
C LEU A 98 9.33 19.09 -12.76
N LEU A 99 10.53 18.81 -13.29
CA LEU A 99 11.31 19.77 -14.07
C LEU A 99 11.07 19.67 -15.59
N GLY A 100 10.47 18.57 -16.04
CA GLY A 100 10.19 18.28 -17.44
C GLY A 100 11.36 17.65 -18.20
N GLU A 101 11.09 17.23 -19.43
CA GLU A 101 12.04 16.50 -20.29
C GLU A 101 13.28 17.34 -20.68
N GLU A 102 13.15 18.67 -20.70
CA GLU A 102 14.24 19.58 -21.11
C GLU A 102 15.23 19.93 -19.99
N ALA A 103 14.99 19.50 -18.75
CA ALA A 103 15.89 19.77 -17.63
C ALA A 103 17.10 18.81 -17.63
N ILE A 104 18.25 19.26 -17.17
CA ILE A 104 19.41 18.39 -16.93
C ILE A 104 19.29 17.78 -15.53
N VAL A 105 19.38 16.46 -15.42
CA VAL A 105 19.35 15.74 -14.13
C VAL A 105 20.63 14.94 -13.97
N GLY A 106 21.49 15.39 -13.05
CA GLY A 106 22.72 14.68 -12.68
C GLY A 106 22.56 13.86 -11.40
N LEU A 107 23.21 12.70 -11.32
CA LEU A 107 23.16 11.85 -10.12
C LEU A 107 24.56 11.48 -9.63
N SER A 108 24.81 11.58 -8.32
CA SER A 108 26.10 11.18 -7.73
C SER A 108 26.25 9.65 -7.66
N ALA A 109 27.40 9.09 -8.08
CA ALA A 109 27.71 7.68 -7.90
C ALA A 109 29.19 7.42 -7.60
N GLU A 110 29.48 6.58 -6.61
CA GLU A 110 30.83 6.43 -6.07
C GLU A 110 31.43 5.04 -6.35
N THR A 111 30.65 4.08 -6.87
CA THR A 111 31.09 2.70 -7.14
C THR A 111 30.52 2.14 -8.43
N GLU A 112 31.20 1.16 -9.02
CA GLU A 112 30.71 0.43 -10.20
C GLU A 112 29.34 -0.21 -9.97
N SER A 113 29.14 -0.81 -8.79
CA SER A 113 27.86 -1.46 -8.44
C SER A 113 26.71 -0.46 -8.42
N LEU A 114 26.95 0.76 -7.92
CA LEU A 114 25.95 1.82 -7.92
C LEU A 114 25.66 2.32 -9.34
N VAL A 115 26.69 2.47 -10.18
CA VAL A 115 26.50 2.82 -11.59
C VAL A 115 25.66 1.78 -12.33
N ARG A 116 25.89 0.48 -12.10
CA ARG A 116 25.06 -0.57 -12.71
C ARG A 116 23.59 -0.48 -12.29
N LEU A 117 23.31 -0.12 -11.04
CA LEU A 117 21.94 0.15 -10.59
C LEU A 117 21.35 1.40 -11.25
N ILE A 118 22.17 2.43 -11.47
CA ILE A 118 21.75 3.66 -12.16
C ILE A 118 21.38 3.38 -13.63
N ASN A 119 22.07 2.47 -14.31
CA ASN A 119 21.70 2.05 -15.67
C ASN A 119 20.33 1.34 -15.74
N GLU A 120 19.82 0.81 -14.63
CA GLU A 120 18.48 0.21 -14.56
C GLU A 120 17.36 1.25 -14.40
N LEU A 121 17.69 2.54 -14.26
CA LEU A 121 16.70 3.61 -14.24
C LEU A 121 15.98 3.72 -15.61
N PRO A 122 14.71 4.14 -15.64
CA PRO A 122 14.00 4.32 -16.90
C PRO A 122 14.70 5.34 -17.78
N ASN A 123 14.63 5.12 -19.09
CA ASN A 123 15.25 6.01 -20.08
C ASN A 123 14.79 7.46 -19.87
N GLY A 124 15.75 8.40 -19.90
CA GLY A 124 15.50 9.83 -19.74
C GLY A 124 15.48 10.34 -18.30
N CYS A 125 15.57 9.48 -17.27
CA CYS A 125 15.51 9.94 -15.88
C CYS A 125 16.75 10.72 -15.43
N ILE A 126 17.92 10.41 -15.98
CA ILE A 126 19.16 11.13 -15.70
C ILE A 126 19.95 11.37 -16.99
N ASP A 127 20.83 12.38 -16.96
CA ASP A 127 21.59 12.86 -18.11
C ASP A 127 23.11 12.68 -17.95
N TYR A 128 23.61 12.63 -16.71
CA TYR A 128 25.02 12.40 -16.39
C TYR A 128 25.22 11.89 -14.96
N ILE A 129 26.41 11.32 -14.70
CA ILE A 129 26.82 10.85 -13.37
C ILE A 129 27.97 11.69 -12.84
N GLY A 130 27.91 12.12 -11.58
CA GLY A 130 29.03 12.71 -10.85
C GLY A 130 29.73 11.67 -9.98
N ALA A 131 31.01 11.39 -10.25
CA ALA A 131 31.80 10.43 -9.49
C ALA A 131 32.88 11.10 -8.64
N GLY A 132 33.08 10.62 -7.42
CA GLY A 132 34.08 11.14 -6.48
C GLY A 132 34.06 10.39 -5.14
N PRO A 133 34.91 10.78 -4.18
CA PRO A 133 35.95 11.80 -4.30
C PRO A 133 37.25 11.28 -4.95
N LEU A 134 37.92 12.11 -5.75
CA LEU A 134 39.27 11.85 -6.27
C LEU A 134 40.37 12.07 -5.20
N HIS A 135 40.19 13.08 -4.34
CA HIS A 135 41.06 13.38 -3.20
C HIS A 135 40.22 13.74 -1.99
N VAL A 136 40.75 13.48 -0.78
CA VAL A 136 40.13 13.93 0.47
C VAL A 136 40.12 15.47 0.48
N SER A 137 38.93 16.05 0.53
CA SER A 137 38.72 17.50 0.39
C SER A 137 38.27 18.12 1.71
N THR A 138 38.74 19.33 1.98
CA THR A 138 38.26 20.17 3.08
C THR A 138 36.82 20.67 2.89
N THR A 139 36.29 20.65 1.67
CA THR A 139 34.92 21.11 1.34
C THR A 139 33.84 20.04 1.58
N LYS A 140 34.24 18.77 1.69
CA LYS A 140 33.36 17.62 1.98
C LYS A 140 34.17 16.50 2.68
N PRO A 141 34.64 16.72 3.92
CA PRO A 141 35.55 15.80 4.62
C PRO A 141 34.97 14.41 4.91
N GLU A 142 33.64 14.26 4.81
CA GLU A 142 32.89 13.02 5.01
C GLU A 142 32.68 12.18 3.73
N ALA A 143 33.17 12.62 2.56
CA ALA A 143 33.04 11.86 1.32
C ALA A 143 34.14 10.78 1.22
N SER A 144 33.75 9.52 0.96
CA SER A 144 34.65 8.38 0.75
C SER A 144 34.04 7.36 -0.20
N VAL A 145 34.88 6.69 -1.01
CA VAL A 145 34.43 5.60 -1.87
C VAL A 145 34.05 4.38 -1.00
N GLY A 146 32.81 3.91 -1.09
CA GLY A 146 32.31 2.75 -0.32
C GLY A 146 31.40 3.09 0.87
N GLY A 147 30.96 4.34 0.99
CA GLY A 147 30.15 4.80 2.12
C GLY A 147 31.00 5.18 3.33
N ASN A 148 30.34 5.78 4.33
CA ASN A 148 30.96 6.45 5.47
C ASN A 148 31.50 5.45 6.52
N ASP A 149 32.39 4.55 6.10
CA ASP A 149 33.05 3.54 6.95
C ASP A 149 34.33 4.07 7.62
N GLY A 150 34.70 5.33 7.35
CA GLY A 150 35.90 5.97 7.89
C GLY A 150 37.21 5.49 7.25
N SER A 151 37.17 4.77 6.12
CA SER A 151 38.36 4.21 5.47
C SER A 151 39.20 5.23 4.69
N GLY A 152 38.63 6.37 4.28
CA GLY A 152 39.35 7.43 3.56
C GLY A 152 39.77 7.09 2.12
N ASN A 153 39.18 6.06 1.51
CA ASN A 153 39.50 5.64 0.15
C ASN A 153 39.02 6.66 -0.90
N THR A 154 39.89 7.02 -1.84
CA THR A 154 39.66 7.92 -2.96
C THR A 154 39.73 7.17 -4.29
N LEU A 155 39.12 7.71 -5.34
CA LEU A 155 39.18 7.10 -6.68
C LEU A 155 40.60 7.16 -7.26
N ASP A 156 41.06 6.05 -7.86
CA ASP A 156 42.22 6.02 -8.73
C ASP A 156 41.83 5.94 -10.23
N GLU A 157 42.81 6.00 -11.13
CA GLU A 157 42.58 5.98 -12.58
C GLU A 157 41.87 4.69 -13.05
N ASP A 158 42.19 3.54 -12.47
CA ASP A 158 41.61 2.25 -12.83
C ASP A 158 40.13 2.17 -12.39
N GLN A 159 39.83 2.66 -11.19
CA GLN A 159 38.46 2.76 -10.67
C GLN A 159 37.62 3.75 -11.48
N ILE A 160 38.18 4.90 -11.85
CA ILE A 160 37.51 5.86 -12.74
C ILE A 160 37.17 5.19 -14.07
N ASN A 161 38.13 4.52 -14.69
CA ASN A 161 37.92 3.81 -15.96
C ASN A 161 36.89 2.69 -15.81
N THR A 162 36.84 2.01 -14.67
CA THR A 162 35.85 0.97 -14.36
C THR A 162 34.45 1.55 -14.28
N ILE A 163 34.25 2.62 -13.49
CA ILE A 163 32.98 3.34 -13.36
C ILE A 163 32.51 3.87 -14.72
N CYS A 164 33.40 4.52 -15.47
CA CYS A 164 33.08 5.05 -16.79
C CYS A 164 32.73 3.95 -17.81
N THR A 165 33.33 2.76 -17.69
CA THR A 165 33.02 1.63 -18.59
C THR A 165 31.69 0.98 -18.24
N ALA A 166 31.32 0.97 -16.97
CA ALA A 166 30.04 0.43 -16.51
C ALA A 166 28.87 1.38 -16.75
N SER A 167 29.12 2.68 -16.98
CA SER A 167 28.07 3.68 -17.11
C SER A 167 27.51 3.79 -18.53
N ASP A 168 26.18 3.77 -18.65
CA ASP A 168 25.49 4.12 -19.90
C ASP A 168 25.40 5.66 -20.09
N PHE A 169 25.78 6.43 -19.07
CA PHE A 169 25.73 7.90 -19.03
C PHE A 169 27.14 8.52 -18.99
N PRO A 170 27.31 9.76 -19.48
CA PRO A 170 28.56 10.50 -19.31
C PRO A 170 28.92 10.64 -17.81
N VAL A 171 30.15 10.28 -17.45
CA VAL A 171 30.66 10.38 -16.07
C VAL A 171 31.60 11.57 -15.94
N VAL A 172 31.31 12.49 -15.02
CA VAL A 172 32.21 13.58 -14.63
C VAL A 172 32.83 13.27 -13.27
N VAL A 173 34.15 13.46 -13.14
CA VAL A 173 34.89 13.10 -11.93
C VAL A 173 35.27 14.33 -11.12
N GLY A 174 35.15 14.25 -9.80
CA GLY A 174 35.50 15.37 -8.92
C GLY A 174 35.71 14.99 -7.46
N GLY A 175 35.72 16.02 -6.61
CA GLY A 175 36.08 15.90 -5.19
C GLY A 175 37.59 16.02 -4.98
N GLY A 176 38.03 17.19 -4.52
CA GLY A 176 39.45 17.46 -4.23
C GLY A 176 40.39 17.63 -5.44
N VAL A 177 39.85 17.69 -6.66
CA VAL A 177 40.61 17.86 -7.91
C VAL A 177 41.47 19.13 -7.92
N THR A 178 42.69 19.01 -8.43
CA THR A 178 43.70 20.06 -8.62
C THR A 178 44.19 20.13 -10.08
N ALA A 179 45.02 21.13 -10.41
CA ALA A 179 45.58 21.26 -11.75
C ALA A 179 46.52 20.10 -12.15
N ASP A 180 47.10 19.39 -11.18
CA ASP A 180 48.00 18.27 -11.43
C ASP A 180 47.26 16.99 -11.85
N ASP A 181 45.96 16.90 -11.54
CA ASP A 181 45.12 15.75 -11.90
C ASP A 181 44.66 15.77 -13.37
N MET A 182 44.76 16.93 -14.03
CA MET A 182 44.14 17.17 -15.35
C MET A 182 44.64 16.22 -16.43
N GLU A 183 45.94 15.89 -16.42
CA GLU A 183 46.49 14.98 -17.42
C GLU A 183 46.02 13.53 -17.23
N MET A 184 45.94 13.05 -15.99
CA MET A 184 45.44 11.72 -15.67
C MET A 184 43.94 11.61 -16.02
N LEU A 185 43.13 12.57 -15.55
CA LEU A 185 41.70 12.59 -15.85
C LEU A 185 41.45 12.67 -17.37
N ALA A 186 42.26 13.43 -18.11
CA ALA A 186 42.12 13.53 -19.56
C ALA A 186 42.49 12.24 -20.30
N ARG A 187 43.43 11.44 -19.77
CA ARG A 187 43.77 10.10 -20.28
C ARG A 187 42.72 9.05 -19.93
N SER A 188 41.95 9.27 -18.86
CA SER A 188 40.85 8.38 -18.45
C SER A 188 39.64 8.43 -19.40
N LYS A 189 38.68 7.53 -19.15
CA LYS A 189 37.38 7.47 -19.83
C LYS A 189 36.36 8.51 -19.32
N ALA A 190 36.71 9.34 -18.34
CA ALA A 190 35.81 10.40 -17.86
C ALA A 190 35.40 11.34 -19.00
N ALA A 191 34.12 11.71 -19.01
CA ALA A 191 33.55 12.66 -19.96
C ALA A 191 33.94 14.11 -19.60
N GLY A 192 34.26 14.37 -18.34
CA GLY A 192 34.72 15.66 -17.86
C GLY A 192 35.10 15.61 -16.38
N TRP A 193 35.32 16.79 -15.80
CA TRP A 193 35.72 16.95 -14.41
C TRP A 193 34.98 18.11 -13.76
N PHE A 194 34.85 18.06 -12.44
CA PHE A 194 34.31 19.16 -11.65
C PHE A 194 35.21 19.47 -10.45
N VAL A 195 35.28 20.75 -10.11
CA VAL A 195 36.14 21.27 -9.04
C VAL A 195 35.42 22.34 -8.22
N VAL A 196 35.87 22.54 -6.98
CA VAL A 196 35.39 23.61 -6.08
C VAL A 196 36.57 24.49 -5.65
N SER A 197 37.36 24.03 -4.67
CA SER A 197 38.32 24.85 -3.94
C SER A 197 39.52 25.30 -4.78
N ALA A 198 39.99 24.51 -5.74
CA ALA A 198 41.12 24.88 -6.59
C ALA A 198 40.81 26.04 -7.54
N ILE A 199 39.53 26.37 -7.77
CA ILE A 199 39.11 27.55 -8.53
C ILE A 199 38.51 28.60 -7.60
N ALA A 200 37.43 28.27 -6.88
CA ALA A 200 36.72 29.24 -6.04
C ALA A 200 37.59 29.80 -4.90
N GLY A 201 38.53 28.99 -4.41
CA GLY A 201 39.52 29.36 -3.41
C GLY A 201 40.85 29.84 -3.97
N ALA A 202 41.05 29.93 -5.29
CA ALA A 202 42.30 30.46 -5.87
C ALA A 202 42.37 31.98 -5.72
N ASP A 203 43.56 32.55 -5.58
CA ASP A 203 43.70 34.02 -5.51
C ASP A 203 43.29 34.67 -6.85
N ASP A 204 43.50 33.97 -7.96
CA ASP A 204 43.04 34.32 -9.31
C ASP A 204 42.23 33.14 -9.92
N PRO A 205 40.88 33.15 -9.79
CA PRO A 205 40.04 32.08 -10.32
C PRO A 205 40.07 31.98 -11.85
N GLU A 206 40.29 33.09 -12.58
CA GLU A 206 40.38 33.09 -14.04
C GLU A 206 41.62 32.35 -14.50
N ALA A 207 42.78 32.68 -13.92
CA ALA A 207 44.04 32.01 -14.25
C ALA A 207 44.02 30.53 -13.85
N ALA A 208 43.51 30.19 -12.66
CA ALA A 208 43.38 28.82 -12.20
C ALA A 208 42.49 27.98 -13.11
N THR A 209 41.34 28.53 -13.52
CA THR A 209 40.44 27.85 -14.46
C THR A 209 41.10 27.66 -15.82
N ARG A 210 41.77 28.70 -16.35
CA ARG A 210 42.48 28.66 -17.64
C ARG A 210 43.59 27.62 -17.65
N GLU A 211 44.33 27.51 -16.56
CA GLU A 211 45.39 26.50 -16.41
C GLU A 211 44.81 25.08 -16.49
N MET A 212 43.77 24.78 -15.71
CA MET A 212 43.15 23.45 -15.71
C MET A 212 42.56 23.09 -17.07
N VAL A 213 41.83 24.02 -17.71
CA VAL A 213 41.27 23.84 -19.06
C VAL A 213 42.37 23.61 -20.10
N THR A 214 43.48 24.36 -20.01
CA THR A 214 44.60 24.22 -20.94
C THR A 214 45.28 22.85 -20.79
N ARG A 215 45.55 22.40 -19.56
CA ARG A 215 46.14 21.09 -19.28
C ARG A 215 45.24 19.94 -19.76
N TRP A 216 43.93 20.04 -19.54
CA TRP A 216 42.96 19.07 -20.06
C TRP A 216 42.99 19.00 -21.60
N LYS A 217 42.91 20.16 -22.26
CA LYS A 217 42.91 20.27 -23.73
C LYS A 217 44.22 19.82 -24.37
N ALA A 218 45.35 19.99 -23.68
CA ALA A 218 46.65 19.50 -24.17
C ALA A 218 46.67 17.98 -24.40
N VAL A 219 45.83 17.23 -23.66
CA VAL A 219 45.71 15.77 -23.78
C VAL A 219 44.50 15.37 -24.62
N ARG A 220 43.31 15.96 -24.40
CA ARG A 220 42.03 15.56 -25.02
C ARG A 220 41.65 16.34 -26.29
N GLY A 221 42.37 17.41 -26.62
CA GLY A 221 42.03 18.33 -27.70
C GLY A 221 40.74 19.14 -27.43
N GLU A 222 40.10 19.62 -28.49
CA GLU A 222 38.84 20.39 -28.43
C GLU A 222 37.57 19.53 -28.39
N THR A 223 37.73 18.20 -28.23
CA THR A 223 36.61 17.25 -28.24
C THR A 223 35.71 17.47 -27.03
N LYS A 224 34.44 17.79 -27.26
CA LYS A 224 33.41 17.90 -26.22
C LYS A 224 32.61 16.59 -26.13
N HIS A 225 32.35 16.13 -24.91
CA HIS A 225 31.37 15.07 -24.66
C HIS A 225 30.00 15.71 -24.42
N GLY A 226 28.96 15.22 -25.11
CA GLY A 226 27.58 15.65 -24.89
C GLY A 226 26.94 14.99 -23.67
N PHE A 227 25.69 15.36 -23.38
CA PHE A 227 24.83 14.63 -22.45
C PHE A 227 24.32 13.32 -23.07
N ALA A 228 23.75 12.40 -22.28
CA ALA A 228 23.10 11.22 -22.81
C ALA A 228 22.04 11.58 -23.89
N PRO A 229 21.85 10.75 -24.94
CA PRO A 229 20.94 11.09 -26.04
C PRO A 229 19.51 11.30 -25.55
N ARG A 230 18.94 12.47 -25.83
CA ARG A 230 17.54 12.81 -25.51
C ARG A 230 16.61 12.06 -26.46
N VAL A 231 15.58 11.39 -25.93
CA VAL A 231 14.53 10.77 -26.76
C VAL A 231 13.65 11.90 -27.31
N GLN A 232 13.70 12.13 -28.63
CA GLN A 232 12.80 13.08 -29.29
C GLN A 232 11.37 12.56 -29.25
N SER A 233 10.51 13.19 -28.44
CA SER A 233 9.06 13.02 -28.55
C SER A 233 8.57 13.68 -29.85
N ALA A 234 7.90 12.91 -30.69
CA ALA A 234 7.29 13.36 -31.93
C ALA A 234 6.26 14.48 -31.69
N ASP A 235 6.27 15.44 -32.61
CA ASP A 235 5.38 16.60 -32.73
C ASP A 235 3.91 16.29 -32.47
N THR A 236 3.25 17.17 -31.71
CA THR A 236 1.92 17.68 -32.08
C THR A 236 1.68 19.06 -31.45
N ALA A 237 1.63 20.07 -32.30
CA ALA A 237 1.20 21.43 -32.00
C ALA A 237 -0.35 21.51 -31.90
N THR A 238 -0.89 22.24 -30.92
CA THR A 238 -1.71 23.48 -31.07
C THR A 238 -2.60 23.76 -29.84
N THR A 239 -2.25 24.85 -29.13
CA THR A 239 -3.11 25.87 -28.49
C THR A 239 -4.44 25.49 -27.83
N THR A 240 -4.57 25.78 -26.53
CA THR A 240 -5.41 26.92 -26.05
C THR A 240 -5.12 27.28 -24.59
N ASP A 241 -4.83 28.56 -24.35
CA ASP A 241 -4.82 29.24 -23.06
C ASP A 241 -6.20 29.18 -22.37
N THR A 242 -6.24 28.87 -21.07
CA THR A 242 -6.98 29.68 -20.09
C THR A 242 -6.63 29.33 -18.63
N GLN A 243 -5.94 30.28 -17.98
CA GLN A 243 -6.03 30.71 -16.57
C GLN A 243 -6.44 29.69 -15.49
N MET A 244 -5.47 29.25 -14.69
CA MET A 244 -5.70 28.82 -13.31
C MET A 244 -5.33 29.94 -12.34
N THR A 245 -6.34 30.37 -11.58
CA THR A 245 -6.29 31.28 -10.45
C THR A 245 -5.56 30.68 -9.25
N GLU A 246 -4.79 31.54 -8.58
CA GLU A 246 -4.13 31.33 -7.30
C GLU A 246 -5.11 30.93 -6.18
N SER A 247 -4.71 29.97 -5.34
CA SER A 247 -4.83 30.13 -3.89
C SER A 247 -3.92 29.20 -3.08
N ASN A 248 -3.38 29.78 -2.01
CA ASN A 248 -2.82 29.20 -0.78
C ASN A 248 -1.33 28.85 -0.65
N ASN A 249 -0.57 29.92 -0.37
CA ASN A 249 0.39 30.09 0.74
C ASN A 249 0.48 28.95 1.79
N GLY A 250 1.64 28.29 1.85
CA GLY A 250 2.08 27.48 2.98
C GLY A 250 3.07 28.24 3.89
N LYS A 251 2.78 28.25 5.20
CA LYS A 251 3.67 28.75 6.26
C LYS A 251 4.90 27.84 6.44
N PHE A 252 6.04 28.46 6.75
CA PHE A 252 7.33 27.81 7.07
C PHE A 252 7.35 27.13 8.45
N THR A 253 8.20 26.12 8.55
CA THR A 253 8.27 25.09 9.60
C THR A 253 9.66 25.16 10.29
N ASN A 254 9.74 25.01 11.63
CA ASN A 254 10.91 25.33 12.48
C ASN A 254 11.80 24.10 12.84
N ALA A 255 12.95 24.32 13.49
CA ALA A 255 13.98 23.31 13.79
C ALA A 255 13.50 22.05 14.55
N LYS A 256 12.33 22.07 15.20
CA LYS A 256 11.71 20.87 15.80
C LYS A 256 11.15 19.94 14.73
N GLU A 257 10.65 20.51 13.63
CA GLU A 257 10.17 19.79 12.46
C GLU A 257 11.33 19.29 11.60
N ALA A 258 12.48 19.96 11.54
CA ALA A 258 13.69 19.40 10.89
C ALA A 258 14.17 18.09 11.54
N LYS A 259 14.06 17.98 12.88
CA LYS A 259 14.36 16.73 13.61
C LYS A 259 13.27 15.67 13.40
N ALA A 260 12.02 16.09 13.23
CA ALA A 260 10.93 15.21 12.82
C ALA A 260 11.11 14.71 11.37
N SER A 261 11.60 15.56 10.45
CA SER A 261 11.90 15.22 9.06
C SER A 261 13.08 14.26 8.93
N SER A 262 14.11 14.40 9.77
CA SER A 262 15.18 13.39 9.86
C SER A 262 14.67 12.04 10.39
N LYS A 263 13.74 12.07 11.35
CA LYS A 263 13.08 10.85 11.85
C LYS A 263 12.13 10.24 10.80
N LEU A 264 11.44 11.08 10.02
CA LEU A 264 10.56 10.70 8.93
C LEU A 264 11.35 10.11 7.76
N ALA A 265 12.48 10.70 7.39
CA ALA A 265 13.40 10.14 6.39
C ALA A 265 14.00 8.81 6.85
N LYS A 266 14.23 8.65 8.16
CA LYS A 266 14.67 7.37 8.74
C LYS A 266 13.55 6.32 8.75
N GLN A 267 12.32 6.72 9.04
CA GLN A 267 11.12 5.87 8.94
C GLN A 267 10.89 5.44 7.49
N GLN A 268 10.96 6.37 6.54
CA GLN A 268 10.84 6.13 5.10
C GLN A 268 11.88 5.13 4.59
N ARG A 269 13.11 5.09 5.14
CA ARG A 269 14.11 4.06 4.78
C ARG A 269 13.68 2.65 5.18
N VAL A 270 13.01 2.50 6.31
CA VAL A 270 12.44 1.21 6.75
C VAL A 270 11.24 0.85 5.88
N ASP A 271 10.38 1.82 5.57
CA ASP A 271 9.22 1.62 4.70
C ASP A 271 9.64 1.23 3.27
N ILE A 272 10.73 1.81 2.75
CA ILE A 272 11.32 1.47 1.44
C ILE A 272 11.93 0.06 1.43
N ALA A 273 12.59 -0.37 2.51
CA ALA A 273 13.16 -1.71 2.62
C ALA A 273 12.08 -2.82 2.61
N ALA A 274 10.85 -2.49 3.01
CA ALA A 274 9.70 -3.41 3.06
C ALA A 274 8.96 -3.59 1.72
N ARG A 275 9.32 -2.86 0.66
CA ARG A 275 8.59 -2.85 -0.64
C ARG A 275 8.71 -4.15 -1.44
N GLY A 276 9.69 -5.01 -1.14
CA GLY A 276 9.98 -6.22 -1.91
C GLY A 276 9.47 -7.55 -1.32
N SER A 277 8.81 -7.54 -0.16
CA SER A 277 8.35 -8.73 0.60
C SER A 277 9.33 -9.93 0.64
N LYS A 278 10.64 -9.69 0.51
CA LYS A 278 11.63 -10.74 0.16
C LYS A 278 11.75 -11.78 1.26
N GLN A 279 11.75 -11.34 2.53
CA GLN A 279 11.84 -12.28 3.63
C GLN A 279 10.52 -13.03 3.80
N ARG A 280 9.37 -12.35 3.71
CA ARG A 280 8.07 -13.01 3.77
C ARG A 280 7.98 -14.12 2.73
N ASP A 281 8.33 -13.83 1.49
CA ASP A 281 8.23 -14.78 0.36
C ASP A 281 9.11 -16.03 0.54
N LYS A 282 10.20 -15.89 1.30
CA LYS A 282 11.08 -17.00 1.66
C LYS A 282 10.58 -17.79 2.87
N ALA A 283 10.02 -17.10 3.86
CA ALA A 283 9.70 -17.67 5.17
C ALA A 283 8.29 -18.24 5.26
N HIS A 284 7.33 -17.62 4.56
CA HIS A 284 5.91 -17.96 4.58
C HIS A 284 5.61 -18.80 3.35
N VAL A 285 5.64 -20.13 3.51
CA VAL A 285 5.48 -21.05 2.39
C VAL A 285 4.03 -21.55 2.35
N ARG A 286 3.30 -21.22 1.28
CA ARG A 286 1.97 -21.80 1.04
C ARG A 286 2.07 -23.31 0.85
N LYS A 287 1.28 -24.05 1.61
CA LYS A 287 1.06 -25.50 1.50
C LYS A 287 -0.43 -25.81 1.57
N THR A 288 -0.80 -27.04 1.29
CA THR A 288 -2.19 -27.51 1.38
C THR A 288 -2.28 -28.77 2.24
N THR A 289 -3.42 -28.94 2.89
CA THR A 289 -3.82 -30.18 3.55
C THR A 289 -4.83 -30.89 2.64
N PRO A 290 -4.54 -32.11 2.16
CA PRO A 290 -5.50 -32.89 1.39
C PRO A 290 -6.61 -33.41 2.32
N VAL A 291 -7.85 -33.17 1.94
CA VAL A 291 -9.05 -33.61 2.66
C VAL A 291 -9.96 -34.33 1.69
N HIS A 292 -10.04 -35.65 1.83
CA HIS A 292 -11.02 -36.45 1.10
C HIS A 292 -12.41 -36.23 1.70
N PHE A 293 -13.39 -35.94 0.85
CA PHE A 293 -14.76 -35.67 1.24
C PHE A 293 -15.74 -36.30 0.25
N GLU A 294 -16.66 -37.10 0.76
CA GLU A 294 -17.73 -37.70 -0.03
C GLU A 294 -19.08 -37.26 0.51
N ASN A 295 -20.00 -36.94 -0.39
CA ASN A 295 -21.39 -36.71 -0.06
C ASN A 295 -22.30 -37.29 -1.16
N ARG A 296 -23.59 -36.97 -1.10
CA ARG A 296 -24.57 -37.48 -2.06
C ARG A 296 -24.39 -36.99 -3.50
N PHE A 297 -23.58 -35.96 -3.73
CA PHE A 297 -23.37 -35.36 -5.05
C PHE A 297 -22.07 -35.85 -5.71
N GLY A 298 -21.08 -36.27 -4.93
CA GLY A 298 -19.81 -36.74 -5.46
C GLY A 298 -18.76 -37.03 -4.40
N SER A 299 -17.56 -37.31 -4.89
CA SER A 299 -16.34 -37.52 -4.12
C SER A 299 -15.32 -36.48 -4.52
N TYR A 300 -14.73 -35.79 -3.55
CA TYR A 300 -13.88 -34.63 -3.74
C TYR A 300 -12.59 -34.77 -2.93
N ASP A 301 -11.46 -34.47 -3.57
CA ASP A 301 -10.16 -34.34 -2.91
C ASP A 301 -9.85 -32.85 -2.77
N LEU A 302 -10.17 -32.29 -1.60
CA LEU A 302 -10.04 -30.87 -1.31
C LEU A 302 -8.61 -30.53 -0.89
N GLU A 303 -8.06 -29.43 -1.41
CA GLU A 303 -6.72 -28.95 -1.04
C GLU A 303 -6.84 -27.65 -0.25
N VAL A 304 -6.81 -27.74 1.08
CA VAL A 304 -7.08 -26.61 1.98
C VAL A 304 -5.77 -25.90 2.36
N PRO A 305 -5.59 -24.61 2.04
CA PRO A 305 -4.30 -23.94 2.15
C PRO A 305 -3.97 -23.50 3.57
N TYR A 306 -2.69 -23.54 3.88
CA TYR A 306 -2.10 -22.95 5.08
C TYR A 306 -0.71 -22.39 4.77
N THR A 307 -0.24 -21.47 5.60
CA THR A 307 1.13 -20.95 5.56
C THR A 307 1.98 -21.77 6.50
N GLU A 308 3.04 -22.41 6.01
CA GLU A 308 4.03 -23.07 6.85
C GLU A 308 5.23 -22.15 7.10
N ILE A 309 5.57 -21.94 8.36
CA ILE A 309 6.74 -21.19 8.80
C ILE A 309 7.70 -22.16 9.49
N LYS A 310 8.82 -22.46 8.83
CA LYS A 310 9.85 -23.33 9.40
C LYS A 310 10.57 -22.61 10.55
N LEU A 311 10.69 -23.29 11.68
CA LEU A 311 11.42 -22.80 12.85
C LEU A 311 12.75 -23.54 13.00
N SER A 312 13.78 -22.83 13.45
CA SER A 312 15.08 -23.41 13.78
C SER A 312 15.04 -24.20 15.09
N ASP A 313 15.97 -25.14 15.26
CA ASP A 313 16.13 -25.90 16.50
C ASP A 313 16.55 -25.00 17.66
N THR A 314 16.02 -25.25 18.85
CA THR A 314 16.45 -24.55 20.05
C THR A 314 17.78 -25.17 20.53
N PRO A 315 18.89 -24.39 20.61
CA PRO A 315 20.18 -24.90 21.03
C PRO A 315 20.12 -25.57 22.42
N GLY A 316 20.55 -26.83 22.50
CA GLY A 316 20.56 -27.60 23.75
C GLY A 316 19.21 -28.10 24.25
N VAL A 317 18.11 -27.82 23.53
CA VAL A 317 16.76 -28.34 23.85
C VAL A 317 16.29 -29.32 22.77
N GLY A 318 16.42 -28.97 21.50
CA GLY A 318 16.01 -29.82 20.39
C GLY A 318 15.13 -29.12 19.35
N PRO A 319 14.51 -29.88 18.44
CA PRO A 319 13.81 -29.32 17.28
C PRO A 319 12.51 -28.61 17.63
N ASN A 320 12.16 -27.60 16.84
CA ASN A 320 10.85 -26.94 16.87
C ASN A 320 10.03 -27.38 15.65
N ALA A 321 8.76 -27.75 15.87
CA ALA A 321 7.85 -28.03 14.77
C ALA A 321 7.60 -26.75 13.95
N PRO A 322 7.40 -26.84 12.62
CA PRO A 322 6.95 -25.71 11.82
C PRO A 322 5.64 -25.16 12.34
N PHE A 323 5.49 -23.84 12.33
CA PHE A 323 4.24 -23.18 12.67
C PHE A 323 3.32 -23.18 11.44
N LYS A 324 2.05 -23.54 11.64
CA LYS A 324 1.01 -23.49 10.60
C LYS A 324 0.10 -22.30 10.88
N ASP A 325 -0.12 -21.48 9.86
CA ASP A 325 -0.89 -20.25 9.96
C ASP A 325 -1.95 -20.20 8.85
N TYR A 326 -2.99 -19.40 9.06
CA TYR A 326 -4.04 -19.20 8.06
C TYR A 326 -3.45 -18.53 6.80
N ASN A 327 -3.88 -18.95 5.60
CA ASN A 327 -3.38 -18.40 4.34
C ASN A 327 -4.52 -17.84 3.49
N THR A 328 -4.34 -16.62 2.98
CA THR A 328 -5.28 -15.90 2.10
C THR A 328 -4.67 -15.50 0.76
N GLU A 329 -3.36 -15.76 0.55
CA GLU A 329 -2.61 -15.29 -0.64
C GLU A 329 -3.07 -15.96 -1.93
N GLY A 330 -3.67 -17.15 -1.84
CA GLY A 330 -4.09 -17.93 -2.98
C GLY A 330 -2.93 -18.55 -3.78
N PRO A 331 -3.24 -19.32 -4.83
CA PRO A 331 -2.23 -19.86 -5.73
C PRO A 331 -1.71 -18.77 -6.68
N LYS A 332 -0.46 -18.93 -7.15
CA LYS A 332 0.11 -18.06 -8.17
C LYS A 332 -0.55 -18.32 -9.52
N CYS A 333 -0.85 -17.26 -10.26
CA CYS A 333 -1.33 -17.32 -11.65
C CYS A 333 -0.70 -16.20 -12.49
N ASP A 334 -0.83 -16.31 -13.82
CA ASP A 334 -0.66 -15.14 -14.71
C ASP A 334 -1.93 -14.27 -14.59
N PRO A 335 -1.83 -12.99 -14.18
CA PRO A 335 -2.97 -12.10 -14.05
C PRO A 335 -3.84 -11.97 -15.32
N LYS A 336 -3.29 -12.28 -16.49
CA LYS A 336 -3.99 -12.22 -17.78
C LYS A 336 -4.80 -13.48 -18.10
N GLU A 337 -4.50 -14.60 -17.45
CA GLU A 337 -5.21 -15.86 -17.60
C GLU A 337 -6.23 -16.07 -16.48
N GLY A 338 -5.91 -15.59 -15.27
CA GLY A 338 -6.73 -15.76 -14.08
C GLY A 338 -6.40 -17.02 -13.29
N LEU A 339 -7.05 -17.16 -12.14
CA LEU A 339 -6.95 -18.33 -11.29
C LEU A 339 -7.71 -19.53 -11.88
N ALA A 340 -7.29 -20.73 -11.49
CA ALA A 340 -8.04 -21.93 -11.81
C ALA A 340 -9.39 -21.92 -11.07
N PRO A 341 -10.50 -22.34 -11.73
CA PRO A 341 -11.82 -22.32 -11.12
C PRO A 341 -12.03 -23.51 -10.17
N LEU A 342 -11.38 -23.47 -9.01
CA LEU A 342 -11.31 -24.52 -7.97
C LEU A 342 -12.66 -25.21 -7.71
N ARG A 343 -13.74 -24.44 -7.60
CA ARG A 343 -15.04 -24.92 -7.12
C ARG A 343 -15.99 -25.35 -8.22
N LEU A 344 -15.62 -25.18 -9.50
CA LEU A 344 -16.56 -25.32 -10.61
C LEU A 344 -17.24 -26.69 -10.68
N ASP A 345 -16.47 -27.76 -10.47
CA ASP A 345 -17.01 -29.12 -10.50
C ASP A 345 -17.92 -29.37 -9.28
N TRP A 346 -17.56 -28.84 -8.11
CA TRP A 346 -18.39 -28.93 -6.89
C TRP A 346 -19.77 -28.29 -7.10
N ILE A 347 -19.78 -27.14 -7.79
CA ILE A 347 -20.99 -26.40 -8.12
C ILE A 347 -21.85 -27.17 -9.13
N ARG A 348 -21.24 -27.75 -10.17
CA ARG A 348 -21.97 -28.48 -11.22
C ARG A 348 -22.52 -29.82 -10.75
N ASP A 349 -21.76 -30.55 -9.94
CA ASP A 349 -22.11 -31.89 -9.46
C ASP A 349 -23.36 -31.89 -8.56
N ARG A 350 -23.69 -30.76 -7.92
CA ARG A 350 -24.95 -30.59 -7.17
C ARG A 350 -26.20 -30.75 -8.04
N GLY A 351 -26.08 -30.48 -9.35
CA GLY A 351 -27.14 -30.70 -10.32
C GLY A 351 -28.29 -29.67 -10.29
N ASP A 352 -28.18 -28.63 -9.49
CA ASP A 352 -29.21 -27.61 -9.22
C ASP A 352 -28.94 -26.26 -9.89
N VAL A 353 -27.85 -26.14 -10.66
CA VAL A 353 -27.54 -24.96 -11.49
C VAL A 353 -27.62 -25.24 -12.98
N GLU A 354 -28.01 -24.24 -13.76
CA GLU A 354 -28.03 -24.27 -15.24
C GLU A 354 -27.26 -23.10 -15.85
N GLU A 355 -26.63 -23.34 -17.00
CA GLU A 355 -26.07 -22.28 -17.85
C GLU A 355 -27.19 -21.58 -18.62
N TYR A 356 -27.10 -20.27 -18.75
CA TYR A 356 -28.01 -19.47 -19.58
C TYR A 356 -27.27 -18.34 -20.28
N GLU A 357 -27.96 -17.63 -21.19
CA GLU A 357 -27.32 -16.60 -22.03
C GLU A 357 -26.82 -15.38 -21.24
N GLY A 358 -27.36 -15.11 -20.05
CA GLY A 358 -26.98 -13.96 -19.24
C GLY A 358 -27.42 -12.61 -19.80
N ARG A 359 -27.08 -11.55 -19.07
CA ARG A 359 -27.17 -10.17 -19.51
C ARG A 359 -26.08 -9.88 -20.53
N ARG A 360 -26.42 -9.13 -21.59
CA ARG A 360 -25.42 -8.60 -22.52
C ARG A 360 -24.73 -7.39 -21.89
N ARG A 361 -23.40 -7.42 -21.87
CA ARG A 361 -22.59 -6.26 -21.50
C ARG A 361 -22.84 -5.08 -22.44
N ASN A 362 -23.00 -3.89 -21.86
CA ASN A 362 -23.16 -2.63 -22.56
C ASN A 362 -22.00 -1.67 -22.20
N LEU A 363 -21.72 -0.65 -23.02
CA LEU A 363 -20.61 0.28 -22.76
C LEU A 363 -20.89 1.20 -21.58
N GLU A 364 -22.16 1.40 -21.23
CA GLU A 364 -22.64 2.09 -20.05
C GLU A 364 -22.11 1.45 -18.75
N ASP A 365 -21.83 0.14 -18.77
CA ASP A 365 -21.28 -0.58 -17.61
C ASP A 365 -19.84 -0.14 -17.28
N ASP A 366 -19.14 0.46 -18.24
CA ASP A 366 -17.79 1.02 -18.13
C ASP A 366 -17.77 2.57 -18.18
N GLY A 367 -18.94 3.20 -18.12
CA GLY A 367 -19.09 4.65 -18.02
C GLY A 367 -18.84 5.43 -19.32
N LYS A 368 -18.97 6.76 -19.23
CA LYS A 368 -19.02 7.67 -20.39
C LYS A 368 -17.80 7.58 -21.30
N ARG A 369 -16.59 7.36 -20.76
CA ARG A 369 -15.38 7.27 -21.58
C ARG A 369 -15.39 6.04 -22.48
N ALA A 370 -15.93 4.91 -22.03
CA ALA A 370 -16.07 3.71 -22.84
C ALA A 370 -17.08 3.93 -23.98
N ILE A 371 -18.22 4.58 -23.68
CA ILE A 371 -19.20 4.99 -24.69
C ILE A 371 -18.55 5.89 -25.74
N LYS A 372 -17.86 6.96 -25.32
CA LYS A 372 -17.18 7.90 -26.24
C LYS A 372 -16.11 7.21 -27.10
N ARG A 373 -15.40 6.23 -26.54
CA ARG A 373 -14.37 5.45 -27.23
C ARG A 373 -14.96 4.35 -28.15
N GLY A 374 -16.23 3.99 -27.96
CA GLY A 374 -16.91 2.89 -28.65
C GLY A 374 -16.42 1.50 -28.26
N LYS A 375 -15.60 1.39 -27.20
CA LYS A 375 -15.05 0.12 -26.68
C LYS A 375 -14.52 0.28 -25.26
N ALA A 376 -14.38 -0.83 -24.55
CA ALA A 376 -13.69 -0.93 -23.25
C ALA A 376 -12.22 -0.51 -23.34
N SER A 377 -11.61 -0.13 -22.21
CA SER A 377 -10.18 0.25 -22.19
C SER A 377 -9.28 -0.97 -22.30
N LYS A 378 -9.72 -2.07 -21.70
CA LYS A 378 -9.16 -3.42 -21.84
C LYS A 378 -10.31 -4.42 -21.91
N GLU A 379 -10.00 -5.63 -22.34
CA GLU A 379 -10.93 -6.76 -22.32
C GLU A 379 -10.25 -7.92 -21.60
N TRP A 380 -11.03 -8.64 -20.79
CA TRP A 380 -10.59 -9.88 -20.16
C TRP A 380 -10.22 -10.92 -21.23
N ARG A 381 -9.06 -11.55 -21.09
CA ARG A 381 -8.53 -12.51 -22.07
C ARG A 381 -8.44 -13.94 -21.56
N GLY A 382 -8.67 -14.16 -20.28
CA GLY A 382 -8.66 -15.49 -19.68
C GLY A 382 -9.94 -16.27 -19.97
N ARG A 383 -10.28 -17.18 -19.06
CA ARG A 383 -11.48 -18.04 -19.19
C ARG A 383 -12.74 -17.20 -19.35
N GLN A 384 -13.52 -17.52 -20.38
CA GLN A 384 -14.90 -17.06 -20.56
C GLN A 384 -15.85 -18.22 -20.21
N HIS A 385 -17.01 -17.89 -19.65
CA HIS A 385 -18.04 -18.88 -19.35
C HIS A 385 -19.44 -18.28 -19.54
N LYS A 386 -20.43 -19.14 -19.78
CA LYS A 386 -21.83 -18.75 -19.67
C LYS A 386 -22.17 -18.65 -18.19
N PRO A 387 -22.86 -17.58 -17.74
CA PRO A 387 -23.28 -17.47 -16.36
C PRO A 387 -24.14 -18.66 -15.93
N LEU A 388 -23.94 -19.09 -14.69
CA LEU A 388 -24.76 -20.07 -14.00
C LEU A 388 -25.81 -19.35 -13.15
N LYS A 389 -26.97 -19.99 -12.99
CA LYS A 389 -28.03 -19.62 -12.04
C LYS A 389 -28.70 -20.89 -11.51
N ALA A 390 -29.42 -20.76 -10.40
CA ALA A 390 -30.29 -21.82 -9.89
C ALA A 390 -31.35 -22.27 -10.92
N LYS A 391 -31.69 -23.56 -10.90
CA LYS A 391 -32.81 -24.15 -11.66
C LYS A 391 -34.15 -23.92 -10.95
N ASP A 392 -34.35 -24.61 -9.83
CA ASP A 392 -35.69 -24.83 -9.26
C ASP A 392 -35.85 -24.35 -7.81
N HIS A 393 -34.76 -24.16 -7.07
CA HIS A 393 -34.77 -23.76 -5.65
C HIS A 393 -33.56 -22.87 -5.32
N PRO A 394 -33.55 -22.18 -4.17
CA PRO A 394 -32.36 -21.44 -3.71
C PRO A 394 -31.13 -22.36 -3.64
N ILE A 395 -29.98 -21.88 -4.10
CA ILE A 395 -28.72 -22.65 -4.13
C ILE A 395 -27.69 -22.13 -3.13
N THR A 396 -28.15 -21.45 -2.08
CA THR A 396 -27.27 -20.79 -1.11
C THR A 396 -26.69 -21.78 -0.09
N GLN A 397 -25.55 -21.45 0.50
CA GLN A 397 -25.01 -22.25 1.62
C GLN A 397 -25.98 -22.36 2.80
N MET A 398 -26.76 -21.30 3.06
CA MET A 398 -27.80 -21.32 4.09
C MET A 398 -28.90 -22.33 3.77
N TRP A 399 -29.36 -22.38 2.51
CA TRP A 399 -30.35 -23.34 2.05
C TRP A 399 -29.85 -24.77 2.25
N TYR A 400 -28.62 -25.09 1.77
CA TYR A 400 -28.05 -26.43 1.96
C TYR A 400 -27.93 -26.78 3.45
N ALA A 401 -27.44 -25.83 4.26
CA ALA A 401 -27.27 -26.04 5.69
C ALA A 401 -28.59 -26.38 6.39
N ARG A 402 -29.69 -25.66 6.08
CA ARG A 402 -31.04 -25.90 6.63
C ARG A 402 -31.67 -27.21 6.18
N HIS A 403 -31.20 -27.76 5.07
CA HIS A 403 -31.63 -29.06 4.55
C HIS A 403 -30.69 -30.20 4.99
N ASP A 404 -29.85 -29.96 6.00
CA ASP A 404 -28.88 -30.91 6.56
C ASP A 404 -27.90 -31.46 5.50
N ILE A 405 -27.53 -30.61 4.54
CA ILE A 405 -26.57 -30.93 3.48
C ILE A 405 -25.25 -30.26 3.80
N ILE A 406 -24.20 -31.08 3.94
CA ILE A 406 -22.81 -30.59 4.02
C ILE A 406 -22.24 -30.50 2.60
N THR A 407 -21.88 -29.29 2.18
CA THR A 407 -21.26 -29.01 0.89
C THR A 407 -19.72 -29.19 0.95
N PRO A 408 -19.05 -29.35 -0.20
CA PRO A 408 -17.59 -29.31 -0.25
C PRO A 408 -17.03 -28.00 0.34
N GLU A 409 -17.70 -26.87 0.13
CA GLU A 409 -17.32 -25.58 0.72
C GLU A 409 -17.40 -25.60 2.25
N MET A 410 -18.45 -26.18 2.86
CA MET A 410 -18.54 -26.35 4.31
C MET A 410 -17.42 -27.22 4.87
N ARG A 411 -17.09 -28.33 4.20
CA ARG A 411 -15.97 -29.19 4.63
C ARG A 411 -14.62 -28.47 4.49
N TYR A 412 -14.45 -27.69 3.42
CA TYR A 412 -13.25 -26.91 3.18
C TYR A 412 -12.98 -25.91 4.31
N VAL A 413 -13.98 -25.11 4.70
CA VAL A 413 -13.81 -24.13 5.78
C VAL A 413 -13.68 -24.77 7.15
N ALA A 414 -14.28 -25.94 7.38
CA ALA A 414 -14.13 -26.67 8.64
C ALA A 414 -12.67 -27.05 8.89
N GLU A 415 -11.98 -27.54 7.84
CA GLU A 415 -10.54 -27.78 7.91
C GLU A 415 -9.75 -26.48 8.10
N ARG A 416 -10.10 -25.44 7.35
CA ARG A 416 -9.41 -24.13 7.36
C ARG A 416 -9.49 -23.43 8.73
N GLU A 417 -10.60 -23.61 9.44
CA GLU A 417 -10.87 -23.09 10.80
C GLU A 417 -10.49 -24.09 11.91
N HIS A 418 -10.04 -25.29 11.56
CA HIS A 418 -9.74 -26.39 12.48
C HIS A 418 -10.90 -26.72 13.45
N CYS A 419 -12.11 -26.84 12.90
CA CYS A 419 -13.33 -27.11 13.67
C CYS A 419 -14.15 -28.26 13.07
N ASP A 420 -15.23 -28.64 13.77
CA ASP A 420 -16.19 -29.62 13.26
C ASP A 420 -17.01 -29.01 12.12
N VAL A 421 -17.22 -29.78 11.05
CA VAL A 421 -18.06 -29.35 9.91
C VAL A 421 -19.53 -29.15 10.32
N GLU A 422 -19.99 -29.82 11.37
CA GLU A 422 -21.33 -29.61 11.92
C GLU A 422 -21.46 -28.26 12.61
N LEU A 423 -20.39 -27.70 13.19
CA LEU A 423 -20.39 -26.32 13.68
C LEU A 423 -20.60 -25.34 12.51
N VAL A 424 -19.89 -25.55 11.40
CA VAL A 424 -20.03 -24.74 10.17
C VAL A 424 -21.47 -24.78 9.66
N ARG A 425 -22.02 -25.99 9.46
CA ARG A 425 -23.38 -26.17 8.95
C ARG A 425 -24.42 -25.56 9.89
N SER A 426 -24.34 -25.83 11.19
CA SER A 426 -25.33 -25.33 12.15
C SER A 426 -25.32 -23.80 12.30
N GLU A 427 -24.15 -23.15 12.25
CA GLU A 427 -24.07 -21.68 12.29
C GLU A 427 -24.61 -21.04 11.00
N LEU A 428 -24.36 -21.63 9.82
CA LEU A 428 -24.96 -21.20 8.55
C LEU A 428 -26.49 -21.37 8.56
N ALA A 429 -26.99 -22.52 9.01
CA ALA A 429 -28.43 -22.80 9.06
C ALA A 429 -29.18 -21.83 9.99
N ALA A 430 -28.55 -21.46 11.10
CA ALA A 430 -29.06 -20.51 12.07
C ALA A 430 -28.94 -19.04 11.62
N GLY A 431 -28.21 -18.76 10.52
CA GLY A 431 -27.92 -17.41 10.06
C GLY A 431 -26.89 -16.65 10.91
N ARG A 432 -26.17 -17.33 11.80
CA ARG A 432 -25.10 -16.75 12.65
C ARG A 432 -23.72 -16.77 12.01
N ALA A 433 -23.63 -17.32 10.81
CA ALA A 433 -22.49 -17.27 9.93
C ALA A 433 -22.95 -17.10 8.48
N VAL A 434 -22.06 -16.55 7.65
CA VAL A 434 -22.20 -16.51 6.20
C VAL A 434 -20.94 -17.03 5.52
N MET A 435 -21.11 -17.56 4.32
CA MET A 435 -20.06 -18.04 3.42
C MET A 435 -20.30 -17.42 2.05
N PRO A 436 -19.74 -16.22 1.79
CA PRO A 436 -19.88 -15.55 0.50
C PRO A 436 -19.14 -16.34 -0.57
N CYS A 437 -19.88 -16.98 -1.47
CA CYS A 437 -19.29 -17.94 -2.39
C CYS A 437 -20.14 -18.11 -3.66
N ASN A 438 -20.36 -17.01 -4.38
CA ASN A 438 -21.20 -16.97 -5.57
C ASN A 438 -20.79 -18.08 -6.56
N ILE A 439 -21.78 -18.76 -7.15
CA ILE A 439 -21.57 -19.87 -8.10
C ILE A 439 -20.80 -19.46 -9.37
N ASN A 440 -20.77 -18.17 -9.70
CA ASN A 440 -20.00 -17.60 -10.81
C ASN A 440 -18.61 -17.11 -10.39
N HIS A 441 -18.19 -17.34 -9.15
CA HIS A 441 -16.83 -17.12 -8.66
C HIS A 441 -16.19 -18.42 -8.17
N PRO A 442 -15.96 -19.39 -9.08
CA PRO A 442 -15.38 -20.66 -8.72
C PRO A 442 -13.88 -20.56 -8.37
N GLU A 443 -13.24 -19.43 -8.64
CA GLU A 443 -11.82 -19.17 -8.35
C GLU A 443 -11.54 -18.95 -6.85
N ALA A 444 -12.50 -18.42 -6.08
CA ALA A 444 -12.31 -18.12 -4.67
C ALA A 444 -12.17 -19.39 -3.80
N GLU A 445 -11.20 -19.37 -2.89
CA GLU A 445 -11.03 -20.40 -1.85
C GLU A 445 -12.03 -20.13 -0.71
N PRO A 446 -12.97 -21.06 -0.41
CA PRO A 446 -14.03 -20.80 0.57
C PRO A 446 -13.54 -20.37 1.95
N MET A 447 -14.23 -19.42 2.56
CA MET A 447 -14.02 -18.93 3.92
C MET A 447 -15.37 -18.67 4.61
N ILE A 448 -15.38 -18.56 5.94
CA ILE A 448 -16.60 -18.36 6.73
C ILE A 448 -16.48 -17.12 7.64
N ILE A 449 -17.56 -16.35 7.70
CA ILE A 449 -17.69 -15.13 8.52
C ILE A 449 -18.76 -15.39 9.58
N GLY A 450 -18.35 -15.45 10.85
CA GLY A 450 -19.27 -15.60 11.98
C GLY A 450 -18.54 -15.49 13.32
N SER A 451 -19.28 -15.15 14.38
CA SER A 451 -18.69 -14.85 15.70
C SER A 451 -18.00 -16.03 16.39
N ARG A 452 -18.32 -17.27 15.95
CA ARG A 452 -17.73 -18.53 16.43
C ARG A 452 -16.41 -18.93 15.77
N PHE A 453 -16.02 -18.24 14.71
CA PHE A 453 -14.83 -18.50 13.90
C PHE A 453 -13.76 -17.43 14.15
N LEU A 454 -12.60 -17.56 13.50
CA LEU A 454 -11.59 -16.50 13.48
C LEU A 454 -12.19 -15.19 12.97
N THR A 455 -11.88 -14.06 13.63
CA THR A 455 -12.35 -12.75 13.15
C THR A 455 -11.70 -12.44 11.80
N LYS A 456 -12.52 -12.09 10.81
CA LYS A 456 -12.10 -11.89 9.42
C LYS A 456 -11.79 -10.42 9.12
N LEU A 457 -10.95 -10.20 8.12
CA LEU A 457 -10.54 -8.87 7.68
C LEU A 457 -10.97 -8.61 6.24
N ASN A 458 -11.65 -7.48 6.01
CA ASN A 458 -11.89 -6.95 4.67
C ASN A 458 -10.92 -5.81 4.33
N ALA A 459 -10.39 -5.80 3.09
CA ALA A 459 -9.66 -4.67 2.52
C ALA A 459 -10.46 -4.01 1.39
N ASN A 460 -10.66 -2.69 1.46
CA ASN A 460 -11.30 -1.94 0.39
C ASN A 460 -10.26 -1.54 -0.68
N MET A 461 -10.62 -1.69 -1.94
CA MET A 461 -9.88 -1.18 -3.08
C MET A 461 -10.83 -0.61 -4.13
N GLY A 462 -10.31 -0.26 -5.30
CA GLY A 462 -11.09 0.33 -6.36
C GLY A 462 -10.43 1.56 -6.95
N ASN A 463 -10.69 1.76 -8.24
CA ASN A 463 -10.26 2.92 -8.98
C ASN A 463 -11.12 4.16 -8.64
N SER A 464 -10.66 5.33 -9.05
CA SER A 464 -11.46 6.55 -8.96
C SER A 464 -11.47 7.29 -10.30
N ALA A 465 -12.36 8.26 -10.44
CA ALA A 465 -12.40 9.14 -11.62
C ALA A 465 -11.07 9.89 -11.88
N VAL A 466 -10.19 9.99 -10.87
CA VAL A 466 -8.97 10.82 -10.89
C VAL A 466 -7.68 10.01 -11.00
N THR A 467 -7.63 8.76 -10.53
CA THR A 467 -6.40 7.95 -10.48
C THR A 467 -6.66 6.43 -10.54
N SER A 468 -5.59 5.69 -10.85
CA SER A 468 -5.45 4.23 -10.90
C SER A 468 -5.88 3.52 -12.19
N SER A 469 -5.29 2.35 -12.43
CA SER A 469 -5.46 1.52 -13.62
C SER A 469 -5.82 0.07 -13.25
N ILE A 470 -6.38 -0.69 -14.19
CA ILE A 470 -6.74 -2.11 -13.98
C ILE A 470 -5.56 -2.94 -13.44
N ASP A 471 -4.35 -2.71 -13.94
CA ASP A 471 -3.17 -3.48 -13.50
C ASP A 471 -2.80 -3.16 -12.05
N GLU A 472 -2.97 -1.91 -11.63
CA GLU A 472 -2.75 -1.48 -10.24
C GLU A 472 -3.81 -2.04 -9.29
N GLU A 473 -5.07 -2.13 -9.69
CA GLU A 473 -6.13 -2.73 -8.87
C GLU A 473 -5.88 -4.23 -8.64
N VAL A 474 -5.47 -4.97 -9.68
CA VAL A 474 -5.10 -6.39 -9.55
C VAL A 474 -3.84 -6.57 -8.70
N GLU A 475 -2.87 -5.64 -8.81
CA GLU A 475 -1.70 -5.64 -7.93
C GLU A 475 -2.09 -5.39 -6.46
N LYS A 476 -2.99 -4.42 -6.21
CA LYS A 476 -3.52 -4.15 -4.86
C LYS A 476 -4.28 -5.34 -4.29
N LEU A 477 -5.06 -6.06 -5.10
CA LEU A 477 -5.71 -7.32 -4.71
C LEU A 477 -4.70 -8.36 -4.25
N THR A 478 -3.70 -8.64 -5.09
CA THR A 478 -2.64 -9.61 -4.77
C THR A 478 -1.87 -9.17 -3.53
N TRP A 479 -1.65 -7.87 -3.36
CA TRP A 479 -0.95 -7.33 -2.21
C TRP A 479 -1.76 -7.44 -0.91
N ALA A 480 -3.03 -7.09 -0.93
CA ALA A 480 -3.90 -7.16 0.26
C ALA A 480 -4.05 -8.60 0.76
N THR A 481 -4.36 -9.53 -0.16
CA THR A 481 -4.53 -10.96 0.15
C THR A 481 -3.24 -11.59 0.65
N LYS A 482 -2.09 -11.24 0.05
CA LYS A 482 -0.77 -11.64 0.53
C LYS A 482 -0.52 -11.27 1.99
N TRP A 483 -0.92 -10.08 2.42
CA TRP A 483 -0.71 -9.60 3.79
C TRP A 483 -1.77 -10.08 4.80
N GLY A 484 -2.86 -10.69 4.32
CA GLY A 484 -3.82 -11.37 5.19
C GLY A 484 -5.27 -10.95 5.02
N ALA A 485 -5.63 -10.12 4.03
CA ALA A 485 -7.02 -9.77 3.79
C ALA A 485 -7.83 -11.04 3.46
N ASP A 486 -8.89 -11.29 4.23
CA ASP A 486 -9.74 -12.47 4.12
C ASP A 486 -10.86 -12.27 3.08
N THR A 487 -11.27 -11.02 2.86
CA THR A 487 -12.13 -10.58 1.75
C THR A 487 -11.62 -9.26 1.19
N VAL A 488 -12.10 -8.91 -0.01
CA VAL A 488 -11.79 -7.64 -0.66
C VAL A 488 -13.07 -7.01 -1.20
N MET A 489 -13.22 -5.70 -1.08
CA MET A 489 -14.29 -4.97 -1.77
C MET A 489 -13.74 -4.12 -2.92
N ASP A 490 -14.35 -4.28 -4.09
CA ASP A 490 -14.18 -3.35 -5.20
C ASP A 490 -15.17 -2.19 -5.06
N LEU A 491 -14.65 -1.04 -4.64
CA LEU A 491 -15.38 0.22 -4.49
C LEU A 491 -15.05 1.20 -5.63
N SER A 492 -14.65 0.66 -6.79
CA SER A 492 -14.36 1.44 -8.00
C SER A 492 -15.49 2.40 -8.36
N THR A 493 -15.11 3.61 -8.78
CA THR A 493 -16.00 4.67 -9.24
C THR A 493 -15.44 5.31 -10.51
N GLY A 494 -16.31 5.85 -11.36
CA GLY A 494 -15.94 6.41 -12.65
C GLY A 494 -15.93 5.40 -13.79
N ASN A 495 -14.81 5.31 -14.50
CA ASN A 495 -14.75 4.60 -15.79
C ASN A 495 -14.23 3.17 -15.63
N ASP A 496 -14.61 2.33 -16.59
CA ASP A 496 -14.17 0.95 -16.73
C ASP A 496 -14.45 0.09 -15.47
N ILE A 497 -15.52 0.38 -14.73
CA ILE A 497 -15.91 -0.32 -13.49
C ILE A 497 -16.14 -1.81 -13.75
N HIS A 498 -17.01 -2.14 -14.71
CA HIS A 498 -17.30 -3.54 -15.08
C HIS A 498 -16.03 -4.28 -15.47
N THR A 499 -15.22 -3.68 -16.35
CA THR A 499 -13.97 -4.27 -16.82
C THR A 499 -13.02 -4.50 -15.66
N THR A 500 -12.76 -3.50 -14.82
CA THR A 500 -11.85 -3.60 -13.68
C THR A 500 -12.26 -4.73 -12.76
N ARG A 501 -13.55 -4.82 -12.42
CA ARG A 501 -14.08 -5.87 -11.57
C ARG A 501 -13.93 -7.27 -12.17
N GLU A 502 -14.09 -7.43 -13.48
CA GLU A 502 -13.86 -8.71 -14.15
C GLU A 502 -12.41 -9.20 -13.94
N TRP A 503 -11.44 -8.30 -14.09
CA TRP A 503 -10.03 -8.61 -13.83
C TRP A 503 -9.77 -8.93 -12.36
N ILE A 504 -10.41 -8.23 -11.42
CA ILE A 504 -10.30 -8.50 -9.98
C ILE A 504 -10.85 -9.89 -9.66
N LEU A 505 -12.10 -10.18 -10.04
CA LEU A 505 -12.78 -11.44 -9.73
C LEU A 505 -12.00 -12.66 -10.26
N ARG A 506 -11.61 -12.63 -11.54
CA ARG A 506 -10.89 -13.76 -12.15
C ARG A 506 -9.49 -13.99 -11.56
N ASN A 507 -8.95 -13.02 -10.82
CA ASN A 507 -7.66 -13.10 -10.15
C ASN A 507 -7.77 -13.17 -8.61
N SER A 508 -8.98 -13.24 -8.06
CA SER A 508 -9.18 -13.21 -6.62
C SER A 508 -9.26 -14.63 -6.03
N PRO A 509 -8.37 -14.99 -5.09
CA PRO A 509 -8.51 -16.22 -4.33
C PRO A 509 -9.45 -16.05 -3.13
N VAL A 510 -9.96 -14.84 -2.87
CA VAL A 510 -10.83 -14.50 -1.75
C VAL A 510 -12.17 -13.96 -2.24
N PRO A 511 -13.23 -13.98 -1.41
CA PRO A 511 -14.51 -13.37 -1.77
C PRO A 511 -14.38 -11.89 -2.10
N ILE A 512 -15.10 -11.45 -3.15
CA ILE A 512 -15.18 -10.07 -3.61
C ILE A 512 -16.55 -9.48 -3.27
N GLY A 513 -16.54 -8.36 -2.57
CA GLY A 513 -17.72 -7.53 -2.31
C GLY A 513 -17.80 -6.28 -3.17
N THR A 514 -19.00 -5.72 -3.31
CA THR A 514 -19.23 -4.45 -4.00
C THR A 514 -20.31 -3.61 -3.34
N VAL A 515 -20.44 -2.35 -3.78
CA VAL A 515 -21.62 -1.52 -3.53
C VAL A 515 -22.30 -1.26 -4.89
N PRO A 516 -23.33 -2.04 -5.29
CA PRO A 516 -23.92 -1.92 -6.63
C PRO A 516 -24.44 -0.52 -6.98
N MET A 517 -24.82 0.25 -5.96
CA MET A 517 -25.28 1.63 -6.11
C MET A 517 -24.25 2.53 -6.80
N TYR A 518 -22.95 2.29 -6.61
CA TYR A 518 -21.91 3.15 -7.19
C TYR A 518 -21.89 3.04 -8.71
N GLN A 519 -21.97 1.82 -9.25
CA GLN A 519 -22.06 1.62 -10.69
C GLN A 519 -23.42 2.07 -11.23
N ALA A 520 -24.51 1.85 -10.50
CA ALA A 520 -25.84 2.31 -10.92
C ALA A 520 -25.89 3.85 -11.06
N LEU A 521 -25.25 4.57 -10.13
CA LEU A 521 -25.14 6.03 -10.17
C LEU A 521 -24.31 6.52 -11.38
N GLU A 522 -23.21 5.85 -11.69
CA GLU A 522 -22.39 6.18 -12.87
C GLU A 522 -23.16 6.00 -14.18
N LYS A 523 -24.01 4.95 -14.27
CA LYS A 523 -24.89 4.71 -15.44
C LYS A 523 -25.89 5.83 -15.68
N VAL A 524 -26.21 6.63 -14.64
CA VAL A 524 -27.09 7.81 -14.74
C VAL A 524 -26.33 9.13 -14.60
N GLU A 525 -25.03 9.12 -14.90
CA GLU A 525 -24.22 10.33 -14.98
C GLU A 525 -24.12 11.10 -13.65
N ASP A 526 -24.05 10.37 -12.53
CA ASP A 526 -23.99 10.94 -11.17
C ASP A 526 -25.26 11.70 -10.73
N ASP A 527 -26.35 11.54 -11.47
CA ASP A 527 -27.64 12.14 -11.15
C ASP A 527 -28.51 11.16 -10.37
N ALA A 528 -28.46 11.28 -9.04
CA ALA A 528 -29.24 10.44 -8.15
C ALA A 528 -30.73 10.46 -8.52
N SER A 529 -31.29 11.59 -9.00
CA SER A 529 -32.71 11.71 -9.36
C SER A 529 -33.16 10.72 -10.45
N LYS A 530 -32.23 10.26 -11.28
CA LYS A 530 -32.49 9.36 -12.41
C LYS A 530 -32.38 7.88 -12.04
N LEU A 531 -31.95 7.55 -10.82
CA LEU A 531 -31.94 6.17 -10.35
C LEU A 531 -33.36 5.59 -10.32
N SER A 532 -33.46 4.32 -10.68
CA SER A 532 -34.70 3.55 -10.67
C SER A 532 -34.42 2.12 -10.22
N TRP A 533 -35.46 1.43 -9.78
CA TRP A 533 -35.37 0.00 -9.44
C TRP A 533 -34.86 -0.82 -10.63
N GLU A 534 -35.36 -0.58 -11.84
CA GLU A 534 -35.02 -1.36 -13.03
C GLU A 534 -33.53 -1.28 -13.37
N LEU A 535 -32.94 -0.08 -13.28
CA LEU A 535 -31.51 0.13 -13.50
C LEU A 535 -30.66 -0.52 -12.41
N PHE A 536 -31.08 -0.37 -11.15
CA PHE A 536 -30.37 -0.97 -10.02
C PHE A 536 -30.40 -2.49 -10.10
N ARG A 537 -31.57 -3.08 -10.39
CA ARG A 537 -31.76 -4.51 -10.62
C ARG A 537 -30.88 -5.03 -11.74
N ASP A 538 -30.81 -4.32 -12.87
CA ASP A 538 -29.93 -4.66 -13.99
C ASP A 538 -28.45 -4.72 -13.55
N THR A 539 -28.02 -3.74 -12.76
CA THR A 539 -26.66 -3.67 -12.21
C THR A 539 -26.38 -4.79 -11.21
N VAL A 540 -27.35 -5.16 -10.38
CA VAL A 540 -27.23 -6.30 -9.47
C VAL A 540 -27.06 -7.61 -10.23
N ILE A 541 -27.89 -7.86 -11.25
CA ILE A 541 -27.82 -9.07 -12.07
C ILE A 541 -26.48 -9.15 -12.80
N GLU A 542 -26.01 -8.04 -13.38
CA GLU A 542 -24.70 -7.94 -14.00
C GLU A 542 -23.59 -8.41 -13.06
N GLN A 543 -23.59 -7.93 -11.82
CA GLN A 543 -22.57 -8.28 -10.83
C GLN A 543 -22.70 -9.71 -10.30
N CYS A 544 -23.93 -10.24 -10.18
CA CYS A 544 -24.17 -11.64 -9.84
C CYS A 544 -23.59 -12.59 -10.90
N GLU A 545 -23.77 -12.26 -12.18
CA GLU A 545 -23.25 -13.02 -13.33
C GLU A 545 -21.71 -12.97 -13.41
N GLN A 546 -21.09 -11.85 -13.01
CA GLN A 546 -19.62 -11.75 -12.94
C GLN A 546 -19.03 -12.60 -11.81
N GLY A 547 -19.78 -12.84 -10.73
CA GLY A 547 -19.31 -13.60 -9.56
C GLY A 547 -19.06 -12.76 -8.31
N VAL A 548 -19.67 -11.58 -8.14
CA VAL A 548 -19.58 -10.86 -6.86
C VAL A 548 -20.20 -11.72 -5.75
N ASP A 549 -19.49 -11.94 -4.64
CA ASP A 549 -19.88 -12.87 -3.58
C ASP A 549 -20.81 -12.26 -2.54
N TYR A 550 -20.68 -10.97 -2.29
CA TYR A 550 -21.57 -10.22 -1.41
C TYR A 550 -21.75 -8.79 -1.87
N MET A 551 -22.90 -8.20 -1.56
CA MET A 551 -23.22 -6.84 -1.97
C MET A 551 -23.69 -6.01 -0.79
N THR A 552 -23.11 -4.83 -0.65
CA THR A 552 -23.54 -3.81 0.30
C THR A 552 -24.78 -3.10 -0.22
N ILE A 553 -25.92 -3.34 0.44
CA ILE A 553 -27.23 -2.80 0.05
C ILE A 553 -27.78 -1.93 1.17
N HIS A 554 -27.95 -0.63 0.89
CA HIS A 554 -28.41 0.38 1.85
C HIS A 554 -29.94 0.44 1.96
N ALA A 555 -30.59 -0.72 2.07
CA ALA A 555 -32.05 -0.82 2.17
C ALA A 555 -32.60 -0.34 3.53
N GLY A 556 -31.74 -0.10 4.52
CA GLY A 556 -32.11 0.47 5.81
C GLY A 556 -32.30 2.00 5.81
N VAL A 557 -31.87 2.69 4.76
CA VAL A 557 -32.02 4.15 4.61
C VAL A 557 -33.44 4.47 4.15
N LEU A 558 -34.32 4.74 5.10
CA LEU A 558 -35.73 5.03 4.83
C LEU A 558 -35.98 6.54 4.81
N LEU A 559 -36.93 6.98 3.98
CA LEU A 559 -37.31 8.39 3.84
C LEU A 559 -37.59 9.04 5.20
N ARG A 560 -38.30 8.31 6.08
CA ARG A 560 -38.66 8.78 7.43
C ARG A 560 -37.47 8.93 8.39
N PHE A 561 -36.31 8.34 8.07
CA PHE A 561 -35.11 8.44 8.90
C PHE A 561 -34.18 9.58 8.47
N VAL A 562 -34.25 10.02 7.22
CA VAL A 562 -33.41 11.13 6.71
C VAL A 562 -33.52 12.41 7.57
N PRO A 563 -34.70 12.84 8.06
CA PRO A 563 -34.78 14.00 8.94
C PRO A 563 -34.07 13.84 10.29
N LEU A 564 -33.85 12.61 10.77
CA LEU A 564 -33.14 12.35 12.03
C LEU A 564 -31.67 12.77 11.96
N THR A 565 -31.07 12.80 10.76
CA THR A 565 -29.68 13.19 10.56
C THR A 565 -29.48 14.69 10.38
N ALA A 566 -30.55 15.49 10.31
CA ALA A 566 -30.48 16.91 9.98
C ALA A 566 -29.65 17.76 10.98
N ASN A 567 -29.57 17.30 12.24
CA ASN A 567 -28.82 17.99 13.30
C ASN A 567 -27.51 17.28 13.68
N ARG A 568 -27.08 16.26 12.93
CA ARG A 568 -25.78 15.63 13.14
C ARG A 568 -24.64 16.60 12.85
N MET A 569 -23.54 16.44 13.58
CA MET A 569 -22.31 17.18 13.34
C MET A 569 -21.71 16.90 11.97
N THR A 570 -21.76 15.63 11.53
CA THR A 570 -21.19 15.18 10.24
C THR A 570 -22.22 14.65 9.25
N GLY A 571 -23.52 14.75 9.57
CA GLY A 571 -24.60 14.36 8.65
C GLY A 571 -24.60 12.86 8.32
N ILE A 572 -24.74 12.56 7.02
CA ILE A 572 -24.69 11.21 6.46
C ILE A 572 -23.33 11.03 5.78
N VAL A 573 -22.47 10.18 6.34
CA VAL A 573 -21.10 9.94 5.82
C VAL A 573 -20.98 8.67 4.98
N SER A 574 -22.03 7.83 4.92
CA SER A 574 -22.08 6.75 3.96
C SER A 574 -22.35 7.30 2.57
N ARG A 575 -21.45 7.05 1.61
CA ARG A 575 -21.68 7.41 0.20
C ARG A 575 -22.96 6.76 -0.36
N GLY A 576 -23.16 5.46 -0.10
CA GLY A 576 -24.36 4.77 -0.56
C GLY A 576 -25.62 5.26 0.15
N GLY A 577 -25.51 5.56 1.44
CA GLY A 577 -26.61 6.12 2.23
C GLY A 577 -27.00 7.53 1.81
N SER A 578 -26.04 8.39 1.49
CA SER A 578 -26.31 9.76 1.04
C SER A 578 -27.00 9.80 -0.32
N ILE A 579 -26.61 8.92 -1.25
CA ILE A 579 -27.27 8.77 -2.56
C ILE A 579 -28.74 8.37 -2.38
N MET A 580 -29.01 7.39 -1.51
CA MET A 580 -30.38 6.95 -1.24
C MET A 580 -31.21 8.00 -0.51
N ALA A 581 -30.62 8.73 0.44
CA ALA A 581 -31.29 9.83 1.13
C ALA A 581 -31.68 10.95 0.15
N GLU A 582 -30.77 11.33 -0.76
CA GLU A 582 -31.06 12.31 -1.81
C GLU A 582 -32.20 11.85 -2.72
N TRP A 583 -32.14 10.61 -3.22
CA TRP A 583 -33.20 10.04 -4.06
C TRP A 583 -34.56 10.08 -3.35
N CYS A 584 -34.62 9.63 -2.09
CA CYS A 584 -35.86 9.61 -1.31
C CYS A 584 -36.45 11.02 -1.16
N LEU A 585 -35.62 12.03 -0.88
CA LEU A 585 -36.06 13.41 -0.69
C LEU A 585 -36.54 14.05 -2.00
N GLN A 586 -35.86 13.82 -3.11
CA GLN A 586 -36.22 14.39 -4.41
C GLN A 586 -37.54 13.82 -4.95
N HIS A 587 -37.74 12.50 -4.79
CA HIS A 587 -38.96 11.83 -5.25
C HIS A 587 -40.09 11.84 -4.22
N HIS A 588 -39.78 12.17 -2.97
CA HIS A 588 -40.69 12.06 -1.81
C HIS A 588 -41.31 10.67 -1.69
N GLN A 589 -40.49 9.65 -1.93
CA GLN A 589 -40.87 8.23 -1.93
C GLN A 589 -39.98 7.44 -0.99
N GLU A 590 -40.50 6.31 -0.50
CA GLU A 590 -39.70 5.37 0.29
C GLU A 590 -38.61 4.72 -0.58
N SER A 591 -37.49 4.38 0.04
CA SER A 591 -36.34 3.75 -0.61
C SER A 591 -36.76 2.58 -1.50
N PHE A 592 -36.45 2.66 -2.79
CA PHE A 592 -36.77 1.57 -3.73
C PHE A 592 -36.00 0.27 -3.39
N LEU A 593 -34.85 0.39 -2.70
CA LEU A 593 -34.11 -0.78 -2.20
C LEU A 593 -34.89 -1.52 -1.11
N TYR A 594 -35.62 -0.78 -0.28
CA TYR A 594 -36.47 -1.33 0.76
C TYR A 594 -37.76 -1.92 0.18
N THR A 595 -38.42 -1.19 -0.73
CA THR A 595 -39.71 -1.62 -1.29
C THR A 595 -39.58 -2.81 -2.23
N HIS A 596 -38.42 -3.01 -2.87
CA HIS A 596 -38.11 -4.15 -3.74
C HIS A 596 -37.17 -5.18 -3.09
N PHE A 597 -37.05 -5.16 -1.75
CA PHE A 597 -36.10 -6.03 -1.06
C PHE A 597 -36.34 -7.53 -1.29
N ASP A 598 -37.60 -7.97 -1.41
CA ASP A 598 -37.92 -9.38 -1.66
C ASP A 598 -37.49 -9.81 -3.08
N GLU A 599 -37.60 -8.92 -4.08
CA GLU A 599 -37.09 -9.16 -5.44
C GLU A 599 -35.55 -9.26 -5.43
N LEU A 600 -34.85 -8.49 -4.59
CA LEU A 600 -33.41 -8.67 -4.38
C LEU A 600 -33.09 -10.04 -3.77
N CYS A 601 -33.87 -10.49 -2.78
CA CYS A 601 -33.69 -11.80 -2.17
C CYS A 601 -33.86 -12.93 -3.22
N GLU A 602 -34.87 -12.84 -4.08
CA GLU A 602 -35.08 -13.79 -5.17
C GLU A 602 -33.93 -13.82 -6.18
N ILE A 603 -33.27 -12.68 -6.42
CA ILE A 603 -32.07 -12.62 -7.26
C ILE A 603 -30.90 -13.28 -6.55
N PHE A 604 -30.60 -12.91 -5.31
CA PHE A 604 -29.43 -13.42 -4.57
C PHE A 604 -29.51 -14.93 -4.34
N ALA A 605 -30.70 -15.45 -4.06
CA ALA A 605 -30.96 -16.88 -3.91
C ALA A 605 -30.59 -17.71 -5.16
N LYS A 606 -30.58 -17.10 -6.35
CA LYS A 606 -30.23 -17.78 -7.61
C LYS A 606 -28.74 -17.91 -7.85
N TYR A 607 -27.91 -17.12 -7.17
CA TYR A 607 -26.46 -17.05 -7.42
C TYR A 607 -25.59 -17.31 -6.18
N ASP A 608 -26.21 -17.43 -5.00
CA ASP A 608 -25.50 -17.49 -3.69
C ASP A 608 -24.69 -16.22 -3.38
N VAL A 609 -25.31 -15.07 -3.63
CA VAL A 609 -24.78 -13.77 -3.18
C VAL A 609 -25.27 -13.48 -1.77
N ALA A 610 -24.36 -13.15 -0.86
CA ALA A 610 -24.71 -12.74 0.49
C ALA A 610 -25.09 -11.25 0.55
N PHE A 611 -26.09 -10.90 1.37
CA PHE A 611 -26.31 -9.51 1.75
C PHE A 611 -25.24 -9.06 2.74
N SER A 612 -24.64 -7.92 2.43
CA SER A 612 -24.06 -7.02 3.43
C SER A 612 -25.06 -5.88 3.61
N LEU A 613 -25.89 -5.93 4.65
CA LEU A 613 -26.90 -4.90 4.86
C LEU A 613 -26.21 -3.62 5.35
N GLY A 614 -26.15 -2.61 4.47
CA GLY A 614 -25.32 -1.43 4.64
C GLY A 614 -25.80 -0.48 5.73
N ASP A 615 -24.84 0.14 6.42
CA ASP A 615 -25.05 1.11 7.50
C ASP A 615 -25.08 2.56 6.95
N GLY A 616 -26.08 2.85 6.12
CA GLY A 616 -26.21 4.11 5.42
C GLY A 616 -26.29 5.34 6.34
N LEU A 617 -26.74 5.17 7.57
CA LEU A 617 -26.85 6.19 8.61
C LEU A 617 -25.83 5.99 9.73
N ARG A 618 -24.70 5.32 9.48
CA ARG A 618 -23.61 5.24 10.47
C ARG A 618 -23.09 6.62 10.91
N PRO A 619 -22.55 6.75 12.14
CA PRO A 619 -21.95 7.99 12.61
C PRO A 619 -20.57 8.24 11.97
N GLY A 620 -20.36 9.48 11.51
CA GLY A 620 -19.08 9.97 10.97
C GLY A 620 -18.27 10.83 11.94
N SER A 621 -18.78 10.98 13.17
CA SER A 621 -18.06 11.59 14.28
C SER A 621 -18.53 10.97 15.58
N LEU A 622 -17.71 11.08 16.63
CA LEU A 622 -18.08 10.67 17.98
C LEU A 622 -19.33 11.39 18.49
N ALA A 623 -19.60 12.61 18.02
CA ALA A 623 -20.77 13.39 18.43
C ALA A 623 -22.10 12.81 17.90
N ASP A 624 -22.04 12.08 16.78
CA ASP A 624 -23.20 11.49 16.12
C ASP A 624 -23.43 10.02 16.53
N ALA A 625 -22.53 9.47 17.35
CA ALA A 625 -22.54 8.08 17.76
C ALA A 625 -23.79 7.74 18.59
N ASN A 626 -24.37 6.57 18.31
CA ASN A 626 -25.49 5.98 19.05
C ASN A 626 -26.77 6.83 19.02
N ASP A 627 -26.93 7.66 17.99
CA ASP A 627 -28.09 8.53 17.86
C ASP A 627 -29.34 7.76 17.34
N ALA A 628 -30.45 8.49 17.25
CA ALA A 628 -31.72 7.93 16.79
C ALA A 628 -31.66 7.43 15.35
N ALA A 629 -30.90 8.09 14.46
CA ALA A 629 -30.82 7.69 13.06
C ALA A 629 -30.08 6.36 12.88
N GLN A 630 -28.95 6.19 13.59
CA GLN A 630 -28.17 4.95 13.56
C GLN A 630 -29.01 3.76 14.04
N PHE A 631 -29.65 3.87 15.20
CA PHE A 631 -30.41 2.74 15.74
C PHE A 631 -31.73 2.50 15.03
N ALA A 632 -32.36 3.53 14.45
CA ALA A 632 -33.53 3.33 13.60
C ALA A 632 -33.19 2.51 12.35
N GLU A 633 -32.05 2.76 11.71
CA GLU A 633 -31.56 1.93 10.61
C GLU A 633 -31.27 0.50 11.08
N LEU A 634 -30.53 0.31 12.19
CA LEU A 634 -30.20 -1.01 12.72
C LEU A 634 -31.46 -1.87 12.99
N MET A 635 -32.52 -1.27 13.54
CA MET A 635 -33.82 -1.93 13.72
C MET A 635 -34.42 -2.42 12.40
N THR A 636 -34.36 -1.60 11.35
CA THR A 636 -34.78 -2.00 10.00
C THR A 636 -33.89 -3.11 9.45
N LEU A 637 -32.56 -3.07 9.67
CA LEU A 637 -31.68 -4.14 9.21
C LEU A 637 -32.04 -5.49 9.86
N GLY A 638 -32.44 -5.51 11.14
CA GLY A 638 -32.94 -6.72 11.80
C GLY A 638 -34.27 -7.25 11.24
N GLU A 639 -35.14 -6.37 10.71
CA GLU A 639 -36.32 -6.77 9.94
C GLU A 639 -35.92 -7.39 8.59
N LEU A 640 -35.08 -6.69 7.82
CA LEU A 640 -34.63 -7.12 6.50
C LEU A 640 -33.84 -8.44 6.56
N THR A 641 -33.09 -8.67 7.64
CA THR A 641 -32.41 -9.94 7.91
C THR A 641 -33.39 -11.12 7.93
N GLN A 642 -34.53 -10.95 8.62
CA GLN A 642 -35.54 -11.99 8.71
C GLN A 642 -36.19 -12.27 7.36
N ARG A 643 -36.51 -11.21 6.61
CA ARG A 643 -37.04 -11.31 5.26
C ARG A 643 -36.08 -12.06 4.35
N ALA A 644 -34.79 -11.70 4.33
CA ALA A 644 -33.79 -12.41 3.55
C ALA A 644 -33.65 -13.89 3.96
N TRP A 645 -33.72 -14.20 5.27
CA TRP A 645 -33.71 -15.57 5.76
C TRP A 645 -34.96 -16.37 5.37
N GLU A 646 -36.12 -15.76 5.13
CA GLU A 646 -37.30 -16.45 4.60
C GLU A 646 -37.08 -16.93 3.15
N HIS A 647 -36.15 -16.31 2.43
CA HIS A 647 -35.69 -16.70 1.09
C HIS A 647 -34.41 -17.56 1.11
N ASP A 648 -33.96 -18.00 2.29
CA ASP A 648 -32.68 -18.69 2.50
C ASP A 648 -31.47 -17.91 1.99
N VAL A 649 -31.50 -16.58 1.99
CA VAL A 649 -30.37 -15.75 1.59
C VAL A 649 -29.48 -15.44 2.78
N GLN A 650 -28.17 -15.56 2.59
CA GLN A 650 -27.15 -15.30 3.62
C GLN A 650 -27.07 -13.80 3.92
N VAL A 651 -26.94 -13.41 5.20
CA VAL A 651 -26.93 -12.01 5.63
C VAL A 651 -25.83 -11.76 6.64
N MET A 652 -25.05 -10.70 6.42
CA MET A 652 -24.25 -10.01 7.43
C MET A 652 -24.70 -8.54 7.52
N ILE A 653 -24.49 -7.92 8.68
CA ILE A 653 -24.93 -6.56 8.99
C ILE A 653 -23.72 -5.65 9.01
N GLU A 654 -23.76 -4.53 8.29
CA GLU A 654 -22.74 -3.49 8.43
C GLU A 654 -23.00 -2.64 9.67
N GLY A 655 -21.91 -2.17 10.27
CA GLY A 655 -21.94 -1.47 11.55
C GLY A 655 -20.95 -0.31 11.64
N PRO A 656 -21.08 0.49 12.71
CA PRO A 656 -20.69 1.89 12.73
C PRO A 656 -19.22 2.17 12.45
N GLY A 657 -19.01 3.43 12.06
CA GLY A 657 -17.71 4.07 11.85
C GLY A 657 -17.14 4.70 13.12
N HIS A 658 -17.65 5.84 13.56
CA HIS A 658 -17.04 6.62 14.65
C HIS A 658 -17.80 6.47 15.96
N ILE A 659 -17.20 5.84 16.98
CA ILE A 659 -17.87 5.49 18.25
C ILE A 659 -16.94 5.76 19.45
N PRO A 660 -17.38 6.53 20.47
CA PRO A 660 -16.64 6.65 21.72
C PRO A 660 -16.35 5.28 22.36
N PHE A 661 -15.11 5.07 22.81
CA PHE A 661 -14.62 3.75 23.24
C PHE A 661 -15.51 3.04 24.28
N ASP A 662 -16.03 3.79 25.26
CA ASP A 662 -16.90 3.27 26.32
C ASP A 662 -18.25 2.71 25.82
N THR A 663 -18.68 3.12 24.62
CA THR A 663 -19.95 2.71 24.01
C THR A 663 -19.80 1.71 22.86
N VAL A 664 -18.56 1.30 22.53
CA VAL A 664 -18.30 0.29 21.47
C VAL A 664 -19.01 -1.02 21.79
N ARG A 665 -18.90 -1.51 23.03
CA ARG A 665 -19.57 -2.74 23.48
C ARG A 665 -21.10 -2.69 23.32
N MET A 666 -21.70 -1.54 23.58
CA MET A 666 -23.16 -1.38 23.48
C MET A 666 -23.65 -1.66 22.05
N ASN A 667 -22.89 -1.27 21.03
CA ASN A 667 -23.28 -1.44 19.63
C ASN A 667 -23.37 -2.92 19.24
N ILE A 668 -22.38 -3.73 19.60
CA ILE A 668 -22.39 -5.18 19.32
C ILE A 668 -23.44 -5.92 20.16
N GLU A 669 -23.70 -5.49 21.40
CA GLU A 669 -24.81 -6.07 22.20
C GLU A 669 -26.19 -5.73 21.59
N MET A 670 -26.36 -4.51 21.06
CA MET A 670 -27.59 -4.10 20.38
C MET A 670 -27.78 -4.83 19.05
N GLU A 671 -26.73 -4.94 18.24
CA GLU A 671 -26.80 -5.65 16.97
C GLU A 671 -27.23 -7.11 17.20
N LYS A 672 -26.57 -7.84 18.11
CA LYS A 672 -26.94 -9.23 18.40
C LYS A 672 -28.41 -9.37 18.81
N ALA A 673 -28.89 -8.46 19.66
CA ALA A 673 -30.27 -8.48 20.13
C ALA A 673 -31.29 -8.17 19.03
N ILE A 674 -30.98 -7.25 18.12
CA ILE A 674 -31.90 -6.75 17.09
C ILE A 674 -31.85 -7.64 15.83
N CYS A 675 -30.63 -7.99 15.41
CA CYS A 675 -30.32 -8.70 14.17
C CYS A 675 -30.14 -10.22 14.38
N LYS A 676 -30.49 -10.73 15.57
CA LYS A 676 -30.57 -12.16 15.89
C LYS A 676 -29.25 -12.92 15.71
N ASP A 677 -28.17 -12.31 16.21
CA ASP A 677 -26.80 -12.83 16.11
C ASP A 677 -26.31 -13.05 14.65
N ALA A 678 -26.88 -12.35 13.67
CA ALA A 678 -26.31 -12.30 12.33
C ALA A 678 -24.84 -11.81 12.39
N PRO A 679 -23.95 -12.24 11.47
CA PRO A 679 -22.57 -11.75 11.48
C PRO A 679 -22.50 -10.23 11.36
N PHE A 680 -21.82 -9.59 12.31
CA PHE A 680 -21.59 -8.15 12.26
C PHE A 680 -20.28 -7.83 11.54
N TYR A 681 -20.32 -6.79 10.71
CA TYR A 681 -19.23 -6.30 9.85
C TYR A 681 -19.01 -4.80 10.08
N THR A 682 -17.93 -4.39 10.73
CA THR A 682 -17.77 -2.99 11.19
C THR A 682 -16.61 -2.26 10.51
N LEU A 683 -16.79 -0.96 10.24
CA LEU A 683 -15.71 -0.06 9.78
C LEU A 683 -14.95 0.53 10.97
N GLY A 684 -13.96 -0.20 11.48
CA GLY A 684 -13.33 0.10 12.77
C GLY A 684 -14.12 -0.53 13.93
N PRO A 685 -14.68 0.26 14.88
CA PRO A 685 -14.91 1.71 14.81
C PRO A 685 -13.74 2.60 15.24
N LEU A 686 -13.66 3.82 14.70
CA LEU A 686 -12.76 4.89 15.13
C LEU A 686 -13.17 5.38 16.53
N THR A 687 -12.23 5.35 17.47
CA THR A 687 -12.50 5.73 18.87
C THR A 687 -12.23 7.20 19.19
N THR A 688 -11.71 7.96 18.21
CA THR A 688 -11.40 9.39 18.32
C THR A 688 -11.24 10.02 16.94
N ASP A 689 -11.74 11.24 16.76
CA ASP A 689 -11.73 11.98 15.49
C ASP A 689 -10.48 12.88 15.31
N THR A 690 -9.53 12.82 16.24
CA THR A 690 -8.48 13.84 16.40
C THR A 690 -7.14 13.46 15.74
N ALA A 691 -7.07 12.34 15.02
CA ALA A 691 -5.81 11.81 14.49
C ALA A 691 -5.86 11.38 13.01
N PRO A 692 -6.35 12.23 12.08
CA PRO A 692 -6.27 11.93 10.65
C PRO A 692 -4.81 11.68 10.24
N GLY A 693 -4.58 10.69 9.39
CA GLY A 693 -3.25 10.14 9.12
C GLY A 693 -2.91 8.90 9.96
N TYR A 694 -3.66 8.67 11.04
CA TYR A 694 -3.47 7.55 11.97
C TYR A 694 -4.77 6.81 12.27
N ASP A 695 -5.76 6.93 11.38
CA ASP A 695 -7.08 6.35 11.62
C ASP A 695 -7.09 4.82 11.61
N HIS A 696 -6.14 4.19 10.92
CA HIS A 696 -5.84 2.77 11.07
C HIS A 696 -5.54 2.36 12.53
N ILE A 697 -4.99 3.25 13.36
CA ILE A 697 -4.74 3.01 14.80
C ILE A 697 -5.98 3.31 15.63
N THR A 698 -6.61 4.47 15.42
CA THR A 698 -7.81 4.88 16.18
C THR A 698 -8.93 3.86 16.01
N SER A 699 -9.06 3.31 14.81
CA SER A 699 -10.04 2.29 14.46
C SER A 699 -9.66 0.88 14.90
N ALA A 700 -8.37 0.52 14.90
CA ALA A 700 -7.95 -0.79 15.41
C ALA A 700 -8.27 -0.96 16.90
N ILE A 701 -8.22 0.12 17.69
CA ILE A 701 -8.60 0.10 19.12
C ILE A 701 -10.08 -0.29 19.28
N GLY A 702 -10.97 0.36 18.54
CA GLY A 702 -12.40 0.02 18.56
C GLY A 702 -12.68 -1.34 17.93
N GLY A 703 -11.96 -1.69 16.86
CA GLY A 703 -12.05 -2.99 16.18
C GLY A 703 -11.76 -4.17 17.11
N VAL A 704 -10.73 -4.08 17.95
CA VAL A 704 -10.45 -5.11 18.97
C VAL A 704 -11.61 -5.23 19.96
N GLU A 705 -12.07 -4.10 20.51
CA GLU A 705 -13.12 -4.11 21.53
C GLU A 705 -14.44 -4.65 20.99
N ILE A 706 -14.83 -4.27 19.77
CA ILE A 706 -16.09 -4.73 19.17
C ILE A 706 -16.02 -6.21 18.76
N ALA A 707 -14.91 -6.65 18.15
CA ALA A 707 -14.70 -8.04 17.75
C ALA A 707 -14.58 -8.99 18.94
N ARG A 708 -13.98 -8.54 20.05
CA ARG A 708 -13.92 -9.31 21.30
C ARG A 708 -15.30 -9.78 21.77
N TYR A 709 -16.35 -8.98 21.55
CA TYR A 709 -17.72 -9.34 21.95
C TYR A 709 -18.53 -9.99 20.83
N GLY A 710 -18.00 -10.12 19.62
CA GLY A 710 -18.60 -10.97 18.59
C GLY A 710 -18.70 -10.41 17.18
N THR A 711 -18.14 -9.23 16.86
CA THR A 711 -18.03 -8.82 15.46
C THR A 711 -17.24 -9.86 14.65
N ALA A 712 -17.82 -10.29 13.54
CA ALA A 712 -17.33 -11.41 12.74
C ALA A 712 -16.30 -10.97 11.70
N MET A 713 -16.46 -9.77 11.14
CA MET A 713 -15.54 -9.21 10.16
C MET A 713 -15.26 -7.73 10.45
N LEU A 714 -14.00 -7.32 10.28
CA LEU A 714 -13.58 -5.93 10.41
C LEU A 714 -13.21 -5.39 9.03
N CYS A 715 -13.86 -4.30 8.61
CA CYS A 715 -13.39 -3.52 7.48
C CYS A 715 -12.19 -2.72 7.96
N TYR A 716 -11.08 -2.85 7.24
CA TYR A 716 -9.90 -2.09 7.58
C TYR A 716 -10.15 -0.58 7.43
N VAL A 717 -9.25 0.19 8.01
CA VAL A 717 -9.14 1.63 7.79
C VAL A 717 -7.67 1.89 7.51
N THR A 718 -7.38 2.66 6.47
CA THR A 718 -5.99 2.94 6.08
C THR A 718 -5.48 4.19 6.81
N PRO A 719 -4.15 4.43 6.83
CA PRO A 719 -3.61 5.71 7.29
C PRO A 719 -4.18 6.93 6.54
N LYS A 720 -4.60 6.74 5.28
CA LYS A 720 -5.14 7.81 4.44
C LYS A 720 -6.64 8.02 4.55
N GLU A 721 -7.33 7.30 5.44
CA GLU A 721 -8.74 7.59 5.71
C GLU A 721 -8.92 9.08 6.03
N HIS A 722 -9.99 9.68 5.50
CA HIS A 722 -10.27 11.12 5.56
C HIS A 722 -9.27 12.04 4.85
N LEU A 723 -8.25 11.51 4.16
CA LEU A 723 -7.18 12.30 3.53
C LEU A 723 -7.00 12.04 2.03
N GLY A 724 -7.23 10.81 1.56
CA GLY A 724 -7.10 10.48 0.14
C GLY A 724 -7.11 8.99 -0.17
N LEU A 725 -6.81 8.65 -1.43
CA LEU A 725 -6.80 7.25 -1.87
C LEU A 725 -5.55 6.51 -1.38
N PRO A 726 -5.71 5.30 -0.80
CA PRO A 726 -4.60 4.49 -0.33
C PRO A 726 -3.76 3.96 -1.50
N ASN A 727 -2.45 4.07 -1.37
CA ASN A 727 -1.49 3.37 -2.22
C ASN A 727 -1.19 1.98 -1.64
N LYS A 728 -0.30 1.23 -2.30
CA LYS A 728 0.12 -0.11 -1.89
C LYS A 728 0.68 -0.20 -0.46
N ASP A 729 1.44 0.80 -0.02
CA ASP A 729 2.01 0.84 1.33
C ASP A 729 0.92 1.13 2.37
N ASP A 730 -0.01 2.03 2.07
CA ASP A 730 -1.17 2.32 2.93
C ASP A 730 -2.09 1.08 3.09
N VAL A 731 -2.28 0.32 2.01
CA VAL A 731 -3.02 -0.94 2.03
C VAL A 731 -2.34 -1.95 2.96
N LYS A 732 -1.01 -2.12 2.86
CA LYS A 732 -0.26 -3.01 3.77
C LYS A 732 -0.42 -2.57 5.22
N GLN A 733 -0.26 -1.28 5.52
CA GLN A 733 -0.37 -0.77 6.88
C GLN A 733 -1.78 -1.01 7.46
N GLY A 734 -2.83 -0.74 6.68
CA GLY A 734 -4.21 -1.04 7.06
C GLY A 734 -4.42 -2.54 7.32
N VAL A 735 -3.95 -3.40 6.41
CA VAL A 735 -4.10 -4.86 6.57
C VAL A 735 -3.38 -5.37 7.81
N ILE A 736 -2.12 -4.96 8.03
CA ILE A 736 -1.35 -5.39 9.21
C ILE A 736 -1.98 -4.89 10.51
N ALA A 737 -2.40 -3.63 10.58
CA ALA A 737 -3.06 -3.08 11.76
C ALA A 737 -4.32 -3.89 12.14
N TYR A 738 -5.09 -4.29 11.12
CA TYR A 738 -6.32 -5.03 11.36
C TYR A 738 -6.11 -6.54 11.53
N LYS A 739 -5.08 -7.17 10.95
CA LYS A 739 -4.72 -8.55 11.33
C LYS A 739 -4.34 -8.62 12.80
N ILE A 740 -3.63 -7.61 13.30
CA ILE A 740 -3.33 -7.48 14.74
C ILE A 740 -4.64 -7.33 15.53
N ALA A 741 -5.57 -6.47 15.08
CA ALA A 741 -6.85 -6.27 15.75
C ALA A 741 -7.71 -7.56 15.81
N CYS A 742 -7.84 -8.26 14.68
CA CYS A 742 -8.56 -9.54 14.59
C CYS A 742 -7.94 -10.57 15.53
N HIS A 743 -6.62 -10.76 15.48
CA HIS A 743 -5.91 -11.74 16.31
C HIS A 743 -5.99 -11.41 17.80
N ALA A 744 -5.88 -10.13 18.18
CA ALA A 744 -6.04 -9.70 19.56
C ALA A 744 -7.47 -9.97 20.07
N ALA A 745 -8.49 -9.78 19.23
CA ALA A 745 -9.85 -10.15 19.54
C ALA A 745 -10.01 -11.68 19.66
N ASP A 746 -9.40 -12.48 18.77
CA ASP A 746 -9.42 -13.94 18.84
C ASP A 746 -8.81 -14.47 20.15
N ILE A 747 -7.70 -13.91 20.61
CA ILE A 747 -7.12 -14.21 21.93
C ILE A 747 -8.11 -13.84 23.05
N ALA A 748 -8.72 -12.66 22.97
CA ALA A 748 -9.66 -12.18 24.00
C ALA A 748 -10.97 -12.98 24.03
N LYS A 749 -11.39 -13.56 22.91
CA LYS A 749 -12.49 -14.54 22.79
C LYS A 749 -12.11 -15.93 23.33
N HIS A 750 -10.83 -16.16 23.60
CA HIS A 750 -10.28 -17.50 23.86
C HIS A 750 -10.53 -18.47 22.69
N HIS A 751 -10.41 -17.98 21.46
CA HIS A 751 -10.53 -18.83 20.28
C HIS A 751 -9.47 -19.95 20.34
N PRO A 752 -9.84 -21.22 20.07
CA PRO A 752 -8.90 -22.32 20.01
C PRO A 752 -7.68 -21.98 19.15
N HIS A 753 -6.49 -22.31 19.63
CA HIS A 753 -5.20 -22.13 18.94
C HIS A 753 -4.75 -20.69 18.64
N ALA A 754 -5.56 -19.65 18.91
CA ALA A 754 -5.14 -18.26 18.68
C ALA A 754 -3.87 -17.90 19.48
N ILE A 755 -3.77 -18.34 20.73
CA ILE A 755 -2.60 -18.05 21.59
C ILE A 755 -1.30 -18.74 21.12
N ASP A 756 -1.39 -19.75 20.25
CA ASP A 756 -0.24 -20.58 19.87
C ASP A 756 0.81 -19.76 19.11
N ARG A 757 0.40 -18.78 18.29
CA ARG A 757 1.32 -17.87 17.59
C ARG A 757 2.12 -17.02 18.57
N ASP A 758 1.45 -16.40 19.54
CA ASP A 758 2.09 -15.56 20.56
C ASP A 758 3.08 -16.34 21.41
N ASN A 759 2.72 -17.58 21.77
CA ASN A 759 3.59 -18.48 22.50
C ASN A 759 4.83 -18.87 21.66
N ALA A 760 4.65 -19.22 20.38
CA ALA A 760 5.75 -19.53 19.48
C ALA A 760 6.71 -18.33 19.30
N MET A 761 6.15 -17.13 19.10
CA MET A 761 6.91 -15.89 18.96
C MET A 761 7.65 -15.53 20.24
N SER A 762 6.98 -15.63 21.39
CA SER A 762 7.56 -15.34 22.70
C SER A 762 8.67 -16.32 23.06
N LYS A 763 8.50 -17.61 22.74
CA LYS A 763 9.54 -18.62 22.87
C LYS A 763 10.76 -18.28 22.01
N ALA A 764 10.55 -17.97 20.72
CA ALA A 764 11.64 -17.57 19.82
C ALA A 764 12.40 -16.33 20.33
N ARG A 765 11.67 -15.34 20.85
CA ARG A 765 12.23 -14.13 21.47
C ARG A 765 13.07 -14.46 22.69
N PHE A 766 12.56 -15.27 23.62
CA PHE A 766 13.27 -15.62 24.85
C PHE A 766 14.52 -16.49 24.59
N GLU A 767 14.50 -17.26 23.51
CA GLU A 767 15.61 -18.11 23.07
C GLU A 767 16.58 -17.40 22.13
N PHE A 768 16.36 -16.11 21.83
CA PHE A 768 17.15 -15.31 20.90
C PHE A 768 17.26 -15.92 19.48
N ARG A 769 16.24 -16.67 19.06
CA ARG A 769 16.07 -17.14 17.68
C ARG A 769 15.50 -16.01 16.83
N TRP A 770 16.30 -14.96 16.59
CA TRP A 770 15.86 -13.71 15.96
C TRP A 770 15.15 -13.93 14.62
N LEU A 771 15.72 -14.75 13.74
CA LEU A 771 15.11 -15.06 12.44
C LEU A 771 13.74 -15.72 12.58
N ASP A 772 13.58 -16.64 13.54
CA ASP A 772 12.29 -17.27 13.79
C ASP A 772 11.28 -16.27 14.37
N GLN A 773 11.73 -15.38 15.27
CA GLN A 773 10.90 -14.30 15.79
C GLN A 773 10.41 -13.38 14.67
N PHE A 774 11.27 -13.01 13.72
CA PHE A 774 10.88 -12.18 12.58
C PHE A 774 9.92 -12.93 11.67
N ASN A 775 10.22 -14.18 11.33
CA ASN A 775 9.40 -15.00 10.44
C ASN A 775 8.03 -15.30 11.04
N LEU A 776 7.90 -15.39 12.36
CA LEU A 776 6.61 -15.56 13.06
C LEU A 776 5.79 -14.27 13.14
N SER A 777 6.35 -13.11 12.82
CA SER A 777 5.58 -11.86 12.79
C SER A 777 4.64 -11.83 11.57
N TYR A 778 3.63 -10.96 11.60
CA TYR A 778 2.78 -10.72 10.42
C TYR A 778 3.52 -9.97 9.30
N ASP A 779 4.59 -9.25 9.65
CA ASP A 779 5.43 -8.47 8.73
C ASP A 779 6.94 -8.73 8.98
N PRO A 780 7.47 -9.86 8.47
CA PRO A 780 8.86 -10.23 8.68
C PRO A 780 9.85 -9.18 8.15
N ASP A 781 9.52 -8.55 7.01
CA ASP A 781 10.40 -7.58 6.36
C ASP A 781 10.61 -6.34 7.25
N THR A 782 9.52 -5.79 7.82
CA THR A 782 9.60 -4.64 8.73
C THR A 782 10.29 -5.01 10.05
N ALA A 783 10.04 -6.21 10.58
CA ALA A 783 10.67 -6.66 11.82
C ALA A 783 12.20 -6.76 11.70
N ILE A 784 12.70 -7.26 10.56
CA ILE A 784 14.13 -7.29 10.24
C ILE A 784 14.67 -5.88 10.08
N ALA A 785 14.00 -5.04 9.28
CA ALA A 785 14.46 -3.69 9.01
C ALA A 785 14.64 -2.86 10.29
N PHE A 786 13.71 -2.96 11.26
CA PHE A 786 13.84 -2.28 12.55
C PHE A 786 14.96 -2.82 13.43
N HIS A 787 15.23 -4.13 13.39
CA HIS A 787 16.37 -4.70 14.11
C HIS A 787 17.70 -4.21 13.49
N ASP A 788 17.80 -4.29 12.16
CA ASP A 788 19.03 -4.07 11.41
C ASP A 788 19.39 -2.59 11.27
N ASP A 789 18.45 -1.67 11.51
CA ASP A 789 18.72 -0.23 11.63
C ASP A 789 19.78 0.09 12.70
N THR A 790 19.99 -0.81 13.68
CA THR A 790 21.02 -0.63 14.71
C THR A 790 22.01 -1.79 14.81
N LEU A 791 21.64 -3.00 14.41
CA LEU A 791 22.48 -4.19 14.47
C LEU A 791 22.44 -4.96 13.14
N PRO A 792 22.95 -4.40 12.04
CA PRO A 792 22.79 -4.97 10.70
C PRO A 792 23.64 -6.22 10.45
N ALA A 793 24.72 -6.42 11.21
CA ALA A 793 25.64 -7.52 10.98
C ALA A 793 24.95 -8.88 11.18
N GLU A 794 25.12 -9.82 10.25
CA GLU A 794 24.52 -11.17 10.33
C GLU A 794 24.75 -11.89 11.69
N PRO A 795 25.94 -11.82 12.33
CA PRO A 795 26.15 -12.39 13.66
C PRO A 795 25.23 -11.82 14.75
N ALA A 796 24.67 -10.62 14.57
CA ALA A 796 23.72 -10.03 15.51
C ALA A 796 22.41 -10.82 15.58
N LYS A 797 22.05 -11.56 14.52
CA LYS A 797 20.88 -12.47 14.53
C LYS A 797 21.08 -13.70 15.43
N MET A 798 22.28 -13.90 15.95
CA MET A 798 22.63 -14.92 16.94
C MET A 798 22.95 -14.30 18.32
N ALA A 799 22.82 -12.98 18.47
CA ALA A 799 23.18 -12.30 19.71
C ALA A 799 22.11 -12.51 20.80
N HIS A 800 22.55 -12.73 22.04
CA HIS A 800 21.66 -12.85 23.20
C HIS A 800 21.27 -11.47 23.77
N PHE A 801 21.06 -10.48 22.90
CA PHE A 801 20.65 -9.12 23.24
C PHE A 801 20.25 -8.35 21.96
N CYS A 802 19.59 -7.20 22.13
CA CYS A 802 19.43 -6.18 21.09
C CYS A 802 20.07 -4.85 21.52
N SER A 803 20.04 -3.85 20.65
CA SER A 803 20.60 -2.53 20.89
C SER A 803 19.96 -1.79 22.07
N MET A 804 18.71 -2.12 22.43
CA MET A 804 17.99 -1.47 23.54
C MET A 804 18.66 -1.68 24.91
N CYS A 805 19.16 -2.89 25.20
CA CYS A 805 19.79 -3.20 26.49
C CYS A 805 21.29 -3.49 26.39
N GLY A 806 21.77 -3.82 25.17
CA GLY A 806 23.12 -4.30 24.96
C GLY A 806 23.41 -5.63 25.67
N PRO A 807 24.66 -6.12 25.58
CA PRO A 807 25.02 -7.47 26.03
C PRO A 807 24.95 -7.67 27.54
N LYS A 808 25.12 -6.60 28.34
CA LYS A 808 25.24 -6.71 29.80
C LYS A 808 23.90 -6.61 30.54
N PHE A 809 22.92 -5.92 29.97
CA PHE A 809 21.67 -5.59 30.67
C PHE A 809 20.44 -6.24 30.04
N CYS A 810 20.61 -7.16 29.09
CA CYS A 810 19.48 -7.90 28.54
C CYS A 810 18.83 -8.78 29.62
N SER A 811 17.59 -8.46 29.98
CA SER A 811 16.83 -9.14 31.03
C SER A 811 16.60 -10.63 30.73
N MET A 812 16.37 -10.99 29.47
CA MET A 812 16.18 -12.38 29.06
C MET A 812 17.47 -13.20 29.18
N ALA A 813 18.62 -12.63 28.82
CA ALA A 813 19.93 -13.27 28.98
C ALA A 813 20.27 -13.48 30.46
N ILE A 814 20.01 -12.46 31.30
CA ILE A 814 20.15 -12.57 32.76
C ILE A 814 19.24 -13.67 33.30
N SER A 815 17.99 -13.74 32.84
CA SER A 815 17.03 -14.78 33.26
C SER A 815 17.48 -16.19 32.85
N GLN A 816 18.03 -16.38 31.65
CA GLN A 816 18.63 -17.66 31.25
C GLN A 816 19.80 -18.05 32.14
N ASN A 817 20.67 -17.10 32.50
CA ASN A 817 21.78 -17.34 33.42
C ASN A 817 21.32 -17.71 34.83
N ILE A 818 20.25 -17.08 35.33
CA ILE A 818 19.61 -17.43 36.61
C ILE A 818 19.12 -18.88 36.56
N ARG A 819 18.35 -19.26 35.53
CA ARG A 819 17.84 -20.63 35.37
C ARG A 819 18.98 -21.66 35.28
N ARG A 820 20.06 -21.33 34.57
CA ARG A 820 21.25 -22.20 34.46
C ARG A 820 21.98 -22.37 35.80
N LYS A 821 22.06 -21.29 36.60
CA LYS A 821 22.81 -21.29 37.87
C LYS A 821 22.01 -21.86 39.04
N PHE A 822 20.71 -21.57 39.11
CA PHE A 822 19.88 -21.83 40.28
C PHE A 822 18.77 -22.87 40.02
N GLY A 823 18.65 -23.40 38.81
CA GLY A 823 17.70 -24.47 38.47
C GLY A 823 16.29 -23.99 38.17
N ASN A 824 15.35 -24.93 38.23
CA ASN A 824 13.91 -24.72 37.96
C ASN A 824 13.19 -24.07 39.17
N ALA A 825 11.87 -23.92 39.07
CA ALA A 825 11.04 -23.31 40.13
C ALA A 825 11.24 -24.00 41.48
N GLU A 826 11.15 -25.33 41.53
CA GLU A 826 11.34 -26.12 42.76
C GLU A 826 12.71 -25.89 43.41
N ALA A 827 13.79 -25.87 42.62
CA ALA A 827 15.14 -25.61 43.14
C ALA A 827 15.27 -24.20 43.74
N GLN A 828 14.66 -23.20 43.10
CA GLN A 828 14.70 -21.82 43.58
C GLN A 828 13.79 -21.60 44.79
N GLU A 829 12.61 -22.22 44.83
CA GLU A 829 11.72 -22.22 46.01
C GLU A 829 12.41 -22.82 47.22
N LYS A 830 13.15 -23.92 47.04
CA LYS A 830 13.97 -24.49 48.10
C LYS A 830 15.05 -23.53 48.59
N LEU A 831 15.76 -22.85 47.69
CA LEU A 831 16.76 -21.85 48.07
C LEU A 831 16.16 -20.70 48.89
N VAL A 832 14.92 -20.30 48.58
CA VAL A 832 14.19 -19.28 49.37
C VAL A 832 13.78 -19.84 50.73
N ALA A 833 13.26 -21.06 50.78
CA ALA A 833 12.87 -21.72 52.03
C ALA A 833 14.06 -21.96 52.96
N ASP A 834 15.23 -22.33 52.41
CA ASP A 834 16.47 -22.51 53.18
C ASP A 834 17.03 -21.18 53.73
N ALA A 835 16.62 -20.04 53.17
CA ALA A 835 17.08 -18.71 53.58
C ALA A 835 16.13 -18.00 54.57
N GLN A 836 14.89 -18.49 54.71
CA GLN A 836 13.88 -18.01 55.67
C GLN A 836 14.01 -18.78 56.99
#